data_AF-A0A094KSX6-F1
#
_entry.id   AF-A0A094KSX6-F1
#
_cell.length_a   1.000
_cell.length_b   1.000
_cell.length_c   1.000
_cell.angle_alpha   90.00
_cell.angle_beta   90.00
_cell.angle_gamma   90.00
#
_symmetry.space_group_name_H-M   'P 1'
#
loop_
_entity.id
_entity.type
_entity.pdbx_description
1 polymer ?
#
loop_
_entity_poly.entity_id
_entity_poly.type
_entity_poly.pdbx_seq_one_letter_code
_entity_poly.pdbx_strand_id
1 'polypeptide(L)'
;MAVNKTWEYKSSVFDEDCAGWVNLISIEDSDVGDCSSERKTTSIENGRMRISTRTAIAAFKMGDEAPYLRDFPVSFRTSAAEADTTGMVKSLAGWGNLTYLLRGHISQNNTPSLAIMSTSTGQYGIPAAYIRSGTSKAVFLSKSAIPPPGPLRDTVLKRIMGSPDPMQIDGIGGTRVVTSKIAIVSPSTREGIDVDYEFAQVGISQDDIGYDGNCGNISSAVGPYAIDEGMIKGFRAGASIDKALTSREVRVWNTGTKKLLIIHVPTEQKNGKSLSKGNASIDGVPGTGAPILIDFRNTIGAALSNGVIPSGNAIDLVTIGDKKVEITVCDVANICVFVAAKDMGISGTETADQINLDLPLIARCKELRGRASQLLGMCKEWEKVDEQSPGLPMVVLVSPQHDESSEGHIVSRLLLNNSCHDSMAGTGSICTAACGWVTGSVVNRQLKAGVMPDEVFTISHPLGYIPVMVKRIADIDSKKSEVQTMNPEFSVLAIVRTSRRIMDGHLYVPVEVWDGSLPQNLRSQNSIKQPGNEKRHENIVPVTKSFSSFVADLQFTDLPGNYVQRLKTFLLDYIGVAAYGAAKAESSPHFVEAIHNLGVVAAKPSTVITKGAKFAPQYAALLNGAFAHSLDYDDTYAPGMIHPGVSVISAALSVSDDTSNLDLLTGIAAGYEVACRIGMALGAESYKQGFHITGTAGIFGSVSAICKLKHLDAKTTEMAFGLAGSKAAGSMQFLATGSWNKRLHPGFAAHDAVICVTLAEAGVQAAEQAIEGEFGLLQAYTPAEKTVEKLQKLIDGLGKEWASAGTAIKPFPACRMTHSAIVLGDSLRNKAGTRTVRKMKVSLSPHCVLIVGQNVENKIRAKNVVEGQFSVYFQLAVAWLHGSGLGWAAYDHLLEEGLNELTDRITVVGDEKYKGLETKITVCFDDGTELMEELLEPPGEPPNPITWETLQEKFESLAVPVYGVEKSRQIADIIKTTDNSGSIERLMALLG
;
A
#
# COMPACT_ATOMS: atom_id res chain seq x y z
N MET A 1 41.27 11.06 53.19
CA MET A 1 39.80 11.24 53.27
C MET A 1 39.39 12.21 52.19
N ALA A 2 38.43 11.77 51.37
CA ALA A 2 37.58 12.48 50.40
C ALA A 2 38.15 13.61 49.50
N VAL A 3 38.25 13.25 48.21
CA VAL A 3 37.68 13.94 47.02
C VAL A 3 38.05 15.40 46.76
N ASN A 4 38.95 15.63 45.79
CA ASN A 4 38.64 16.24 44.49
C ASN A 4 39.95 16.49 43.72
N LYS A 5 40.06 15.95 42.50
CA LYS A 5 41.09 16.36 41.54
C LYS A 5 40.42 16.78 40.23
N THR A 6 40.54 18.06 39.96
CA THR A 6 40.39 18.73 38.68
C THR A 6 41.70 18.69 37.89
N TRP A 7 41.58 19.06 36.61
CA TRP A 7 42.55 19.72 35.72
C TRP A 7 43.16 18.91 34.56
N GLU A 8 42.75 19.38 33.36
CA GLU A 8 43.55 19.78 32.19
C GLU A 8 44.67 18.90 31.66
N TYR A 9 44.70 18.73 30.34
CA TYR A 9 45.92 18.44 29.61
C TYR A 9 46.14 19.41 28.44
N LYS A 10 47.31 20.04 28.49
CA LYS A 10 47.97 20.86 27.47
C LYS A 10 48.82 19.98 26.53
N SER A 11 49.09 20.59 25.39
CA SER A 11 49.91 20.23 24.22
C SER A 11 51.40 19.87 24.44
N SER A 12 52.01 19.44 23.32
CA SER A 12 53.45 19.36 22.93
C SER A 12 54.12 18.00 23.21
N VAL A 13 54.93 17.38 22.32
CA VAL A 13 56.13 17.83 21.56
C VAL A 13 56.36 16.83 20.37
N PHE A 14 56.54 17.28 19.11
CA PHE A 14 57.77 17.24 18.22
C PHE A 14 58.68 15.99 18.35
N ASP A 15 59.31 15.38 17.33
CA ASP A 15 60.02 15.86 16.11
C ASP A 15 60.28 14.64 15.16
N GLU A 16 60.11 14.78 13.84
CA GLU A 16 61.15 14.85 12.77
C GLU A 16 61.88 13.54 12.40
N ASP A 17 61.76 13.06 11.14
CA ASP A 17 62.67 13.50 10.08
C ASP A 17 62.35 12.96 8.66
N CYS A 18 62.45 13.88 7.68
CA CYS A 18 62.88 13.76 6.27
C CYS A 18 62.30 12.68 5.31
N ALA A 19 61.97 12.94 4.02
CA ALA A 19 62.15 14.09 3.14
C ALA A 19 61.38 13.88 1.80
N GLY A 20 61.08 14.98 1.07
CA GLY A 20 61.25 15.02 -0.40
C GLY A 20 60.03 15.15 -1.34
N TRP A 21 59.48 16.36 -1.49
CA TRP A 21 59.25 17.11 -2.75
C TRP A 21 58.75 16.37 -4.02
N VAL A 22 57.52 16.60 -4.54
CA VAL A 22 57.02 17.72 -5.39
C VAL A 22 57.25 17.54 -6.92
N ASN A 23 56.13 17.63 -7.67
CA ASN A 23 55.94 17.99 -9.10
C ASN A 23 56.48 17.09 -10.23
N LEU A 24 55.61 16.69 -11.18
CA LEU A 24 55.52 17.30 -12.54
C LEU A 24 54.58 16.52 -13.49
N ILE A 25 54.12 17.27 -14.48
CA ILE A 25 53.16 16.99 -15.55
C ILE A 25 53.84 16.32 -16.76
N SER A 26 53.00 15.64 -17.56
CA SER A 26 53.03 15.42 -19.03
C SER A 26 53.84 14.32 -19.73
N ILE A 27 53.07 13.52 -20.48
CA ILE A 27 53.13 13.18 -21.93
C ILE A 27 54.37 12.42 -22.43
N GLU A 28 54.16 11.25 -23.05
CA GLU A 28 54.41 11.00 -24.49
C GLU A 28 54.02 9.57 -24.93
N ASP A 29 53.42 9.51 -26.13
CA ASP A 29 53.08 8.34 -26.94
C ASP A 29 54.33 7.67 -27.53
N SER A 30 54.24 6.36 -27.79
CA SER A 30 54.95 5.59 -28.84
C SER A 30 54.76 4.08 -28.60
N ASP A 31 54.77 3.17 -29.56
CA ASP A 31 54.36 3.15 -30.96
C ASP A 31 54.39 1.64 -31.35
N VAL A 32 53.47 1.22 -32.23
CA VAL A 32 53.64 0.20 -33.30
C VAL A 32 53.95 -1.29 -33.01
N GLY A 33 53.14 -2.13 -33.65
CA GLY A 33 53.56 -3.37 -34.36
C GLY A 33 52.80 -4.64 -33.93
N ASP A 34 52.28 -5.52 -34.78
CA ASP A 34 52.19 -5.61 -36.24
C ASP A 34 51.14 -6.70 -36.57
N CYS A 35 50.62 -6.67 -37.79
CA CYS A 35 49.55 -7.49 -38.34
C CYS A 35 50.06 -8.82 -38.95
N SER A 36 49.09 -9.67 -39.38
CA SER A 36 49.19 -10.88 -40.23
C SER A 36 49.28 -12.22 -39.47
N SER A 37 48.57 -13.31 -39.81
CA SER A 37 47.89 -13.70 -41.07
C SER A 37 46.87 -14.84 -40.85
N GLU A 38 45.75 -14.78 -41.58
CA GLU A 38 45.05 -15.87 -42.30
C GLU A 38 44.38 -17.05 -41.54
N ARG A 39 43.04 -17.09 -41.47
CA ARG A 39 42.05 -17.67 -42.44
C ARG A 39 41.83 -19.21 -42.29
N LYS A 40 40.67 -19.62 -41.75
CA LYS A 40 39.44 -20.01 -42.51
C LYS A 40 38.42 -20.77 -41.62
N THR A 41 37.17 -20.29 -41.70
CA THR A 41 35.87 -21.01 -41.68
C THR A 41 35.51 -21.90 -40.48
N THR A 42 34.41 -21.59 -39.77
CA THR A 42 33.16 -22.38 -39.76
C THR A 42 31.99 -21.51 -39.28
N SER A 43 30.79 -21.80 -39.77
CA SER A 43 29.54 -21.02 -39.84
C SER A 43 28.74 -20.85 -38.55
N ILE A 44 27.87 -19.83 -38.55
CA ILE A 44 26.83 -19.54 -37.56
C ILE A 44 25.50 -20.11 -38.05
N GLU A 45 24.86 -20.97 -37.25
CA GLU A 45 23.40 -21.14 -37.27
C GLU A 45 22.89 -21.07 -35.82
N ASN A 46 21.99 -20.12 -35.55
CA ASN A 46 21.17 -19.98 -34.34
C ASN A 46 21.90 -20.02 -32.98
N GLY A 47 23.10 -19.43 -32.93
CA GLY A 47 23.53 -18.59 -31.80
C GLY A 47 23.91 -19.26 -30.49
N ARG A 48 24.13 -20.58 -30.43
CA ARG A 48 24.70 -21.23 -29.24
C ARG A 48 25.78 -22.25 -29.61
N MET A 49 27.01 -22.01 -29.13
CA MET A 49 28.06 -23.04 -29.03
C MET A 49 28.54 -23.13 -27.57
N ARG A 50 28.52 -24.35 -27.03
CA ARG A 50 28.85 -24.75 -25.65
C ARG A 50 30.30 -25.24 -25.56
N ILE A 51 30.83 -25.35 -24.32
CA ILE A 51 31.73 -26.38 -23.71
C ILE A 51 32.68 -25.67 -22.68
N SER A 52 33.17 -26.20 -21.55
CA SER A 52 32.70 -27.12 -20.49
C SER A 52 33.70 -27.04 -19.28
N THR A 53 33.17 -27.15 -18.05
CA THR A 53 33.64 -27.80 -16.77
C THR A 53 35.12 -27.86 -16.27
N ARG A 54 35.30 -27.64 -14.93
CA ARG A 54 35.73 -28.59 -13.83
C ARG A 54 36.95 -28.27 -12.91
N THR A 55 36.68 -28.36 -11.58
CA THR A 55 37.47 -28.94 -10.44
C THR A 55 38.49 -28.12 -9.61
N ALA A 56 38.39 -28.29 -8.27
CA ALA A 56 39.17 -27.73 -7.16
C ALA A 56 40.45 -28.54 -6.79
N ILE A 57 41.36 -27.97 -5.95
CA ILE A 57 42.09 -28.61 -4.80
C ILE A 57 43.10 -27.65 -4.11
N ALA A 58 42.98 -27.61 -2.77
CA ALA A 58 43.86 -27.43 -1.60
C ALA A 58 45.31 -26.84 -1.58
N ALA A 59 45.59 -26.23 -0.40
CA ALA A 59 46.76 -26.33 0.50
C ALA A 59 47.73 -25.13 0.61
N PHE A 60 47.86 -24.52 1.81
CA PHE A 60 49.05 -24.62 2.69
C PHE A 60 48.83 -23.96 4.08
N LYS A 61 49.50 -24.54 5.09
CA LYS A 61 49.46 -24.30 6.54
C LYS A 61 50.90 -23.98 7.01
N MET A 62 51.06 -23.30 8.16
CA MET A 62 52.23 -23.18 9.09
C MET A 62 52.47 -21.69 9.48
N GLY A 63 52.77 -21.31 10.73
CA GLY A 63 53.15 -22.06 11.93
C GLY A 63 53.14 -21.22 13.21
N ASP A 64 53.48 -21.89 14.31
CA ASP A 64 53.30 -21.59 15.75
C ASP A 64 54.31 -20.64 16.41
N GLU A 65 53.96 -20.08 17.59
CA GLU A 65 54.77 -20.02 18.82
C GLU A 65 53.89 -19.65 20.07
N ALA A 66 54.12 -20.31 21.22
CA ALA A 66 53.35 -20.28 22.49
C ALA A 66 54.18 -19.62 23.63
N PRO A 67 53.94 -19.76 24.98
CA PRO A 67 52.76 -20.09 25.84
C PRO A 67 52.60 -19.20 27.13
N TYR A 68 51.54 -19.36 27.96
CA TYR A 68 51.51 -19.51 29.46
C TYR A 68 50.16 -19.15 30.16
N LEU A 69 49.56 -20.18 30.78
CA LEU A 69 48.79 -20.34 32.06
C LEU A 69 48.06 -19.15 32.73
N ARG A 70 46.72 -19.18 32.86
CA ARG A 70 45.85 -19.73 33.97
C ARG A 70 45.71 -18.83 35.23
N ASP A 71 44.50 -18.29 35.45
CA ASP A 71 43.65 -18.51 36.65
C ASP A 71 42.24 -17.87 36.48
N PHE A 72 41.19 -18.60 36.88
CA PHE A 72 39.75 -18.23 36.90
C PHE A 72 39.37 -17.70 38.32
N PRO A 73 38.14 -17.19 38.63
CA PRO A 73 36.95 -16.95 37.78
C PRO A 73 36.23 -15.59 38.02
N VAL A 74 35.13 -15.39 37.27
CA VAL A 74 33.87 -14.70 37.60
C VAL A 74 33.49 -13.53 36.66
N SER A 75 32.45 -13.83 35.87
CA SER A 75 31.49 -13.06 35.07
C SER A 75 31.53 -11.52 35.07
N PHE A 76 31.31 -10.92 33.88
CA PHE A 76 30.19 -10.01 33.62
C PHE A 76 29.89 -9.85 32.11
N ARG A 77 28.60 -9.65 31.83
CA ARG A 77 27.99 -9.36 30.52
C ARG A 77 28.47 -8.04 29.94
N THR A 78 28.62 -7.97 28.61
CA THR A 78 28.50 -6.73 27.84
C THR A 78 27.80 -6.99 26.51
N SER A 79 26.64 -6.38 26.31
CA SER A 79 26.02 -6.13 25.01
C SER A 79 26.47 -4.76 24.53
N ALA A 80 27.14 -4.68 23.38
CA ALA A 80 27.52 -3.44 22.72
C ALA A 80 26.80 -3.33 21.37
N ALA A 81 26.47 -2.08 21.04
CA ALA A 81 25.76 -1.62 19.86
C ALA A 81 26.70 -1.38 18.65
N GLU A 82 26.06 -1.33 17.46
CA GLU A 82 26.33 -0.51 16.25
C GLU A 82 27.73 -0.53 15.58
N ALA A 83 27.82 -1.03 14.33
CA ALA A 83 27.82 -0.30 13.02
C ALA A 83 29.25 0.15 12.62
N ASP A 84 29.78 0.16 11.37
CA ASP A 84 29.30 0.00 9.99
C ASP A 84 30.54 -0.16 9.04
N THR A 85 30.31 -0.63 7.80
CA THR A 85 31.11 -0.53 6.55
C THR A 85 32.45 -1.29 6.42
N THR A 86 32.87 -1.92 5.29
CA THR A 86 32.95 -1.49 3.87
C THR A 86 33.35 -2.63 2.88
N GLY A 87 33.00 -2.51 1.57
CA GLY A 87 33.73 -3.04 0.37
C GLY A 87 33.12 -4.26 -0.38
N MET A 88 32.39 -4.22 -1.52
CA MET A 88 32.63 -3.77 -2.93
C MET A 88 33.57 -4.72 -3.74
N VAL A 89 33.20 -5.36 -4.89
CA VAL A 89 33.32 -4.85 -6.30
C VAL A 89 33.00 -5.94 -7.41
N LYS A 90 32.48 -5.48 -8.60
CA LYS A 90 32.44 -6.02 -10.03
C LYS A 90 31.38 -7.09 -10.42
N SER A 91 30.38 -6.91 -11.32
CA SER A 91 30.22 -6.39 -12.72
C SER A 91 30.73 -7.36 -13.82
N LEU A 92 29.98 -7.86 -14.82
CA LEU A 92 29.40 -7.18 -16.01
C LEU A 92 28.51 -8.18 -16.82
N ALA A 93 27.31 -7.80 -17.27
CA ALA A 93 26.92 -7.50 -18.67
C ALA A 93 26.32 -8.67 -19.51
N GLY A 94 25.16 -8.42 -20.12
CA GLY A 94 24.54 -9.28 -21.16
C GLY A 94 23.07 -8.92 -21.42
N TRP A 95 22.82 -8.18 -22.50
CA TRP A 95 21.57 -7.52 -22.88
C TRP A 95 20.42 -8.45 -23.32
N GLY A 96 19.18 -7.92 -23.30
CA GLY A 96 18.24 -8.18 -24.41
C GLY A 96 16.76 -8.39 -24.03
N ASN A 97 15.97 -7.32 -24.14
CA ASN A 97 14.56 -7.29 -24.57
C ASN A 97 13.58 -8.39 -24.10
N LEU A 98 12.67 -8.04 -23.16
CA LEU A 98 11.21 -8.15 -23.40
C LEU A 98 10.40 -7.38 -22.33
N THR A 99 10.27 -6.07 -22.51
CA THR A 99 9.18 -5.28 -21.93
C THR A 99 8.12 -5.08 -23.01
N TYR A 100 6.96 -5.69 -22.88
CA TYR A 100 5.62 -5.11 -23.16
C TYR A 100 4.52 -6.18 -23.01
N LEU A 101 3.37 -5.77 -22.46
CA LEU A 101 2.06 -6.45 -22.37
C LEU A 101 1.95 -7.48 -21.22
N LEU A 102 1.16 -7.30 -20.16
CA LEU A 102 -0.19 -6.74 -20.06
C LEU A 102 -0.41 -6.04 -18.69
N ARG A 103 -0.52 -4.71 -18.71
CA ARG A 103 -1.45 -3.97 -17.83
C ARG A 103 -2.57 -3.48 -18.73
N GLY A 104 -3.77 -3.97 -18.48
CA GLY A 104 -4.98 -3.49 -19.11
C GLY A 104 -6.15 -3.70 -18.16
N HIS A 105 -6.68 -2.59 -17.68
CA HIS A 105 -8.04 -2.41 -17.14
C HIS A 105 -8.31 -2.82 -15.69
N ILE A 106 -8.22 -1.85 -14.77
CA ILE A 106 -9.25 -1.68 -13.74
C ILE A 106 -9.64 -0.20 -13.66
N SER A 107 -10.92 -0.01 -13.95
CA SER A 107 -11.73 1.19 -13.74
C SER A 107 -11.90 1.46 -12.25
N GLN A 108 -11.87 2.75 -11.94
CA GLN A 108 -12.05 3.40 -10.66
C GLN A 108 -13.34 2.95 -9.95
N ASN A 109 -13.23 2.60 -8.67
CA ASN A 109 -13.75 3.44 -7.60
C ASN A 109 -13.31 2.92 -6.22
N ASN A 110 -13.05 3.90 -5.35
CA ASN A 110 -12.87 3.85 -3.90
C ASN A 110 -11.44 3.75 -3.34
N THR A 111 -11.04 4.95 -2.92
CA THR A 111 -9.96 5.51 -2.10
C THR A 111 -9.34 4.61 -1.02
N PRO A 112 -8.00 4.67 -0.85
CA PRO A 112 -7.27 3.96 0.19
C PRO A 112 -7.43 4.66 1.55
N SER A 113 -7.86 3.94 2.58
CA SER A 113 -7.72 4.40 3.98
C SER A 113 -6.34 4.00 4.48
N LEU A 114 -5.45 5.00 4.56
CA LEU A 114 -4.14 4.91 5.17
C LEU A 114 -4.26 4.55 6.66
N ALA A 115 -3.58 3.48 7.03
CA ALA A 115 -3.42 2.97 8.39
C ALA A 115 -2.80 4.01 9.34
N ILE A 116 -3.17 3.94 10.61
CA ILE A 116 -2.42 4.54 11.72
C ILE A 116 -1.93 3.39 12.60
N MET A 117 -0.60 3.25 12.63
CA MET A 117 0.12 2.54 13.67
C MET A 117 0.12 3.39 14.95
N SER A 118 -0.64 2.97 15.96
CA SER A 118 -0.32 3.31 17.35
C SER A 118 0.59 2.21 17.89
N THR A 119 1.90 2.42 17.74
CA THR A 119 2.90 1.72 18.54
C THR A 119 2.95 2.37 19.92
N SER A 120 3.41 1.61 20.92
CA SER A 120 3.60 2.00 22.32
C SER A 120 4.66 3.11 22.55
N THR A 121 4.70 4.16 21.72
CA THR A 121 5.82 5.10 21.58
C THR A 121 5.49 6.57 21.89
N GLY A 122 4.25 6.91 22.28
CA GLY A 122 3.87 8.29 22.65
C GLY A 122 3.80 9.28 21.47
N GLN A 123 3.81 8.80 20.23
CA GLN A 123 3.71 9.63 19.03
C GLN A 123 2.68 9.04 18.04
N TYR A 124 2.06 9.91 17.25
CA TYR A 124 1.08 9.59 16.21
C TYR A 124 1.66 9.88 14.81
N GLY A 125 1.59 8.91 13.90
CA GLY A 125 2.12 9.02 12.55
C GLY A 125 1.09 9.53 11.52
N ILE A 126 1.42 10.62 10.83
CA ILE A 126 0.62 11.27 9.80
C ILE A 126 1.24 10.99 8.42
N PRO A 127 0.56 10.28 7.51
CA PRO A 127 1.04 10.07 6.15
C PRO A 127 1.32 11.38 5.41
N ALA A 128 2.51 11.51 4.85
CA ALA A 128 2.97 12.74 4.22
C ALA A 128 4.00 12.48 3.12
N ALA A 129 4.12 13.45 2.20
CA ALA A 129 5.23 13.54 1.26
C ALA A 129 5.98 14.86 1.44
N TYR A 130 7.30 14.83 1.34
CA TYR A 130 8.12 16.05 1.33
C TYR A 130 8.60 16.30 -0.10
N ILE A 131 8.21 17.43 -0.67
CA ILE A 131 8.34 17.69 -2.11
C ILE A 131 9.00 19.05 -2.34
N ARG A 132 10.04 19.07 -3.19
CA ARG A 132 10.54 20.32 -3.78
C ARG A 132 9.62 20.70 -4.93
N SER A 133 9.11 21.92 -4.88
CA SER A 133 8.11 22.46 -5.80
C SER A 133 8.52 23.88 -6.19
N GLY A 134 9.04 24.04 -7.42
CA GLY A 134 9.76 25.25 -7.83
C GLY A 134 11.00 25.51 -6.96
N THR A 135 11.23 26.77 -6.58
CA THR A 135 12.31 27.21 -5.68
C THR A 135 11.95 27.06 -4.19
N SER A 136 10.94 26.27 -3.85
CA SER A 136 10.48 26.04 -2.47
C SER A 136 10.37 24.54 -2.16
N LYS A 137 10.22 24.21 -0.87
CA LYS A 137 9.87 22.87 -0.39
C LYS A 137 8.62 22.96 0.49
N ALA A 138 7.79 21.93 0.44
CA ALA A 138 6.63 21.83 1.32
C ALA A 138 6.33 20.38 1.72
N VAL A 139 5.67 20.25 2.86
CA VAL A 139 4.99 19.02 3.25
C VAL A 139 3.66 18.93 2.50
N PHE A 140 3.40 17.80 1.86
CA PHE A 140 2.15 17.49 1.19
C PHE A 140 1.36 16.47 2.02
N LEU A 141 0.13 16.83 2.37
CA LEU A 141 -0.77 16.06 3.22
C LEU A 141 -2.10 15.82 2.50
N SER A 142 -2.68 14.63 2.68
CA SER A 142 -4.09 14.43 2.35
C SER A 142 -4.96 15.16 3.37
N LYS A 143 -6.00 15.86 2.92
CA LYS A 143 -6.98 16.50 3.83
C LYS A 143 -7.60 15.52 4.83
N SER A 144 -7.73 14.24 4.44
CA SER A 144 -8.30 13.18 5.30
C SER A 144 -7.34 12.68 6.38
N ALA A 145 -6.04 12.99 6.29
CA ALA A 145 -5.01 12.50 7.20
C ALA A 145 -4.72 13.47 8.37
N ILE A 146 -5.40 14.62 8.42
CA ILE A 146 -5.20 15.68 9.41
C ILE A 146 -6.54 16.12 10.02
N PRO A 147 -6.58 16.82 11.17
CA PRO A 147 -7.82 17.33 11.75
C PRO A 147 -8.60 18.23 10.77
N PRO A 148 -9.92 18.41 10.91
CA PRO A 148 -10.71 19.36 10.12
C PRO A 148 -10.24 20.81 10.37
N PRO A 149 -10.60 21.78 9.50
CA PRO A 149 -10.22 23.17 9.68
C PRO A 149 -10.60 23.69 11.08
N GLY A 150 -9.66 24.35 11.75
CA GLY A 150 -9.85 24.90 13.09
C GLY A 150 -8.60 24.83 13.97
N PRO A 151 -8.70 25.24 15.25
CA PRO A 151 -7.54 25.42 16.13
C PRO A 151 -6.67 24.16 16.31
N LEU A 152 -7.29 22.98 16.33
CA LEU A 152 -6.55 21.72 16.45
C LEU A 152 -5.71 21.45 15.20
N ARG A 153 -6.25 21.69 14.00
CA ARG A 153 -5.47 21.58 12.76
C ARG A 153 -4.29 22.54 12.81
N ASP A 154 -4.52 23.80 13.17
CA ASP A 154 -3.45 24.81 13.24
C ASP A 154 -2.34 24.37 14.19
N THR A 155 -2.71 23.82 15.35
CA THR A 155 -1.78 23.28 16.33
C THR A 155 -0.96 22.11 15.77
N VAL A 156 -1.61 21.15 15.10
CA VAL A 156 -0.94 20.00 14.47
C VAL A 156 -0.01 20.44 13.34
N LEU A 157 -0.47 21.32 12.46
CA LEU A 157 0.31 21.79 11.32
C LEU A 157 1.54 22.60 11.77
N LYS A 158 1.39 23.47 12.77
CA LYS A 158 2.52 24.17 13.39
C LYS A 158 3.50 23.18 14.02
N ARG A 159 3.00 22.17 14.74
CA ARG A 159 3.84 21.13 15.34
C ARG A 159 4.62 20.33 14.31
N ILE A 160 3.99 19.93 13.20
CA ILE A 160 4.65 19.23 12.08
C ILE A 160 5.84 20.04 11.57
N MET A 161 5.67 21.36 11.44
CA MET A 161 6.73 22.24 10.97
C MET A 161 7.77 22.57 12.04
N GLY A 162 7.48 22.33 13.32
CA GLY A 162 8.35 22.70 14.43
C GLY A 162 8.19 24.15 14.87
N SER A 163 7.06 24.79 14.56
CA SER A 163 6.79 26.19 14.91
C SER A 163 6.10 26.33 16.28
N PRO A 164 6.36 27.42 17.02
CA PRO A 164 7.32 28.49 16.72
C PRO A 164 8.74 28.11 17.18
N ASP A 165 9.70 28.16 16.27
CA ASP A 165 11.13 28.00 16.55
C ASP A 165 11.91 28.56 15.36
N PRO A 166 12.83 29.53 15.53
CA PRO A 166 13.68 30.02 14.45
C PRO A 166 14.42 28.91 13.69
N MET A 167 14.74 27.79 14.35
CA MET A 167 15.37 26.62 13.73
C MET A 167 14.37 25.62 13.17
N GLN A 168 13.12 25.62 13.65
CA GLN A 168 12.13 24.58 13.39
C GLN A 168 12.68 23.17 13.66
N ILE A 169 13.56 23.04 14.66
CA ILE A 169 14.44 21.87 14.86
C ILE A 169 13.68 20.61 15.24
N ASP A 170 12.56 20.80 15.95
CA ASP A 170 11.67 19.73 16.42
C ASP A 170 10.47 19.56 15.47
N GLY A 171 10.73 19.69 14.16
CA GLY A 171 9.79 19.51 13.07
C GLY A 171 10.51 19.37 11.73
N ILE A 172 9.75 19.32 10.63
CA ILE A 172 10.31 19.18 9.26
C ILE A 172 10.45 20.52 8.52
N GLY A 173 10.18 21.63 9.20
CA GLY A 173 10.35 22.97 8.67
C GLY A 173 11.81 23.34 8.46
N GLY A 174 12.05 24.59 8.08
CA GLY A 174 13.39 25.14 7.99
C GLY A 174 13.40 26.64 8.20
N THR A 175 14.59 27.19 8.45
CA THR A 175 14.86 28.57 8.89
C THR A 175 14.46 29.68 7.89
N ARG A 176 13.90 29.34 6.73
CA ARG A 176 13.53 30.30 5.67
C ARG A 176 12.07 30.16 5.25
N VAL A 177 11.48 31.28 4.81
CA VAL A 177 10.08 31.32 4.34
C VAL A 177 9.80 30.36 3.19
N VAL A 178 10.81 30.01 2.39
CA VAL A 178 10.72 29.06 1.27
C VAL A 178 10.70 27.57 1.70
N THR A 179 10.97 27.28 2.97
CA THR A 179 11.01 25.93 3.55
C THR A 179 9.96 25.65 4.63
N SER A 180 9.26 26.67 5.13
CA SER A 180 8.17 26.53 6.11
C SER A 180 6.79 26.60 5.43
N LYS A 181 6.39 25.53 4.71
CA LYS A 181 5.16 25.50 3.89
C LYS A 181 4.48 24.13 3.92
N ILE A 182 3.14 24.13 3.89
CA ILE A 182 2.33 22.91 3.77
C ILE A 182 1.33 23.04 2.61
N ALA A 183 1.15 21.96 1.86
CA ALA A 183 0.12 21.78 0.86
C ALA A 183 -0.86 20.68 1.30
N ILE A 184 -2.13 21.03 1.49
CA ILE A 184 -3.19 20.09 1.83
C ILE A 184 -4.00 19.84 0.56
N VAL A 185 -4.07 18.59 0.11
CA VAL A 185 -4.70 18.22 -1.16
C VAL A 185 -5.78 17.16 -0.92
N SER A 186 -6.90 17.26 -1.63
CA SER A 186 -7.95 16.24 -1.63
C SER A 186 -8.68 16.18 -2.97
N PRO A 187 -9.28 15.03 -3.34
CA PRO A 187 -10.22 14.99 -4.45
C PRO A 187 -11.31 16.05 -4.28
N SER A 188 -11.59 16.80 -5.35
CA SER A 188 -12.64 17.83 -5.35
C SER A 188 -14.00 17.19 -5.57
N THR A 189 -15.03 17.74 -4.93
CA THR A 189 -16.44 17.44 -5.21
C THR A 189 -17.07 18.40 -6.22
N ARG A 190 -16.36 19.46 -6.61
CA ARG A 190 -16.83 20.47 -7.57
C ARG A 190 -16.77 19.92 -9.00
N GLU A 191 -17.84 20.16 -9.76
CA GLU A 191 -17.91 19.78 -11.17
C GLU A 191 -16.77 20.43 -11.97
N GLY A 192 -16.12 19.64 -12.82
CA GLY A 192 -15.04 20.12 -13.69
C GLY A 192 -13.72 20.44 -12.98
N ILE A 193 -13.58 20.14 -11.68
CA ILE A 193 -12.36 20.30 -10.87
C ILE A 193 -11.88 18.93 -10.40
N ASP A 194 -10.57 18.64 -10.49
CA ASP A 194 -10.05 17.34 -10.04
C ASP A 194 -9.74 17.31 -8.55
N VAL A 195 -9.04 18.34 -8.04
CA VAL A 195 -8.57 18.40 -6.65
C VAL A 195 -8.76 19.78 -6.04
N ASP A 196 -9.05 19.77 -4.74
CA ASP A 196 -8.98 20.94 -3.87
C ASP A 196 -7.56 21.04 -3.29
N TYR A 197 -7.03 22.27 -3.28
CA TYR A 197 -5.71 22.60 -2.76
C TYR A 197 -5.81 23.75 -1.77
N GLU A 198 -5.41 23.50 -0.54
CA GLU A 198 -5.28 24.49 0.52
C GLU A 198 -3.79 24.69 0.82
N PHE A 199 -3.33 25.93 0.71
CA PHE A 199 -1.95 26.30 1.01
C PHE A 199 -1.90 26.84 2.43
N ALA A 200 -1.02 26.30 3.26
CA ALA A 200 -0.76 26.83 4.59
C ALA A 200 0.67 27.37 4.68
N GLN A 201 0.77 28.68 4.93
CA GLN A 201 2.03 29.34 5.26
C GLN A 201 2.18 29.32 6.78
N VAL A 202 3.19 28.61 7.27
CA VAL A 202 3.44 28.48 8.72
C VAL A 202 4.54 29.46 9.12
N GLY A 203 4.31 30.25 10.17
CA GLY A 203 5.31 31.13 10.78
C GLY A 203 6.53 30.35 11.24
N ILE A 204 7.72 30.95 11.18
CA ILE A 204 8.96 30.27 11.59
C ILE A 204 9.19 30.54 13.08
N SER A 205 9.46 31.80 13.42
CA SER A 205 9.65 32.25 14.80
C SER A 205 8.35 32.73 15.45
N GLN A 206 7.31 32.94 14.64
CA GLN A 206 6.00 33.42 15.05
C GLN A 206 5.01 32.25 15.16
N ASP A 207 4.11 32.31 16.13
CA ASP A 207 3.12 31.27 16.39
C ASP A 207 1.85 31.39 15.52
N ASP A 208 2.03 31.68 14.23
CA ASP A 208 0.95 31.97 13.29
C ASP A 208 0.92 31.00 12.09
N ILE A 209 -0.26 30.91 11.46
CA ILE A 209 -0.49 30.11 10.25
C ILE A 209 -1.55 30.81 9.40
N GLY A 210 -1.31 30.92 8.10
CA GLY A 210 -2.20 31.61 7.15
C GLY A 210 -2.63 30.72 5.99
N TYR A 211 -3.89 30.87 5.56
CA TYR A 211 -4.52 30.05 4.51
C TYR A 211 -5.04 30.84 3.30
N ASP A 212 -5.06 32.17 3.36
CA ASP A 212 -5.78 33.01 2.39
C ASP A 212 -5.05 33.21 1.05
N GLY A 213 -3.80 32.74 0.96
CA GLY A 213 -2.94 32.93 -0.20
C GLY A 213 -2.76 31.67 -1.06
N ASN A 214 -2.21 31.85 -2.25
CA ASN A 214 -1.71 30.77 -3.08
C ASN A 214 -0.19 30.87 -3.24
N CYS A 215 0.55 29.78 -3.02
CA CYS A 215 1.99 29.76 -3.29
C CYS A 215 2.28 29.18 -4.68
N GLY A 216 2.58 30.05 -5.64
CA GLY A 216 2.76 29.64 -7.04
C GLY A 216 3.92 28.67 -7.27
N ASN A 217 4.93 28.65 -6.38
CA ASN A 217 5.99 27.65 -6.42
C ASN A 217 5.46 26.28 -5.95
N ILE A 218 4.75 26.23 -4.81
CA ILE A 218 4.20 24.97 -4.27
C ILE A 218 3.13 24.37 -5.18
N SER A 219 2.34 25.20 -5.86
CA SER A 219 1.35 24.76 -6.85
C SER A 219 1.95 23.86 -7.94
N SER A 220 3.25 23.99 -8.26
CA SER A 220 3.91 23.15 -9.29
C SER A 220 3.93 21.66 -8.98
N ALA A 221 3.78 21.27 -7.71
CA ALA A 221 3.77 19.87 -7.28
C ALA A 221 2.36 19.34 -6.97
N VAL A 222 1.33 20.20 -6.95
CA VAL A 222 -0.05 19.77 -6.64
C VAL A 222 -0.58 18.81 -7.70
N GLY A 223 -0.40 19.13 -8.98
CA GLY A 223 -0.76 18.25 -10.09
C GLY A 223 -0.02 16.90 -10.05
N PRO A 224 1.33 16.89 -10.01
CA PRO A 224 2.12 15.67 -9.84
C PRO A 224 1.69 14.83 -8.63
N TYR A 225 1.53 15.45 -7.46
CA TYR A 225 1.11 14.77 -6.23
C TYR A 225 -0.28 14.13 -6.41
N ALA A 226 -1.26 14.88 -6.92
CA ALA A 226 -2.61 14.37 -7.15
C ALA A 226 -2.66 13.18 -8.14
N ILE A 227 -1.81 13.21 -9.19
CA ILE A 227 -1.67 12.10 -10.14
C ILE A 227 -1.08 10.88 -9.42
N ASP A 228 0.01 11.07 -8.68
CA ASP A 228 0.76 9.97 -8.08
C ASP A 228 -0.01 9.30 -6.92
N GLU A 229 -0.77 10.06 -6.14
CA GLU A 229 -1.65 9.56 -5.07
C GLU A 229 -3.00 9.03 -5.58
N GLY A 230 -3.25 9.04 -6.89
CA GLY A 230 -4.49 8.50 -7.48
C GLY A 230 -5.74 9.32 -7.18
N MET A 231 -5.60 10.63 -6.92
CA MET A 231 -6.71 11.52 -6.56
C MET A 231 -7.56 11.97 -7.76
N ILE A 232 -7.13 11.69 -9.00
CA ILE A 232 -7.76 12.19 -10.23
C ILE A 232 -8.50 11.07 -10.97
N LYS A 233 -9.82 11.24 -11.17
CA LYS A 233 -10.74 10.27 -11.77
C LYS A 233 -10.82 10.28 -13.31
N GLY A 234 -10.04 11.09 -14.03
CA GLY A 234 -10.11 11.09 -15.50
C GLY A 234 -8.87 11.69 -16.17
N PHE A 235 -8.65 11.35 -17.44
CA PHE A 235 -7.54 11.90 -18.23
C PHE A 235 -8.02 13.06 -19.10
N ARG A 236 -7.39 14.23 -18.97
CA ARG A 236 -7.51 15.35 -19.90
C ARG A 236 -6.14 15.67 -20.47
N ALA A 237 -6.03 15.74 -21.80
CA ALA A 237 -4.77 16.08 -22.45
C ALA A 237 -4.36 17.51 -22.07
N GLY A 238 -3.14 17.67 -21.58
CA GLY A 238 -2.57 18.96 -21.19
C GLY A 238 -1.70 19.56 -22.28
N ALA A 239 -1.46 20.87 -22.18
CA ALA A 239 -0.43 21.52 -22.98
C ALA A 239 0.96 21.02 -22.56
N SER A 240 1.88 20.90 -23.53
CA SER A 240 3.27 20.56 -23.25
C SER A 240 4.19 21.57 -23.93
N ILE A 241 5.20 21.99 -23.18
CA ILE A 241 6.28 22.86 -23.68
C ILE A 241 7.28 22.03 -24.48
N ASP A 242 7.46 20.77 -24.07
CA ASP A 242 8.20 19.77 -24.83
C ASP A 242 7.19 18.88 -25.55
N LYS A 243 7.05 19.06 -26.88
CA LYS A 243 6.11 18.29 -27.71
C LYS A 243 6.41 16.78 -27.71
N ALA A 244 7.61 16.36 -27.30
CA ALA A 244 7.94 14.95 -27.15
C ALA A 244 7.35 14.33 -25.86
N LEU A 245 6.92 15.15 -24.89
CA LEU A 245 6.34 14.68 -23.64
C LEU A 245 4.81 14.66 -23.72
N THR A 246 4.23 13.56 -23.24
CA THR A 246 2.78 13.49 -22.98
C THR A 246 2.48 14.28 -21.72
N SER A 247 1.54 15.22 -21.81
CA SER A 247 1.13 16.08 -20.70
C SER A 247 -0.34 15.87 -20.35
N ARG A 248 -0.67 15.95 -19.06
CA ARG A 248 -2.02 15.83 -18.52
C ARG A 248 -2.45 17.13 -17.87
N GLU A 249 -3.65 17.60 -18.20
CA GLU A 249 -4.28 18.74 -17.55
C GLU A 249 -4.89 18.31 -16.21
N VAL A 250 -4.50 19.01 -15.14
CA VAL A 250 -5.06 18.89 -13.79
C VAL A 250 -5.69 20.23 -13.41
N ARG A 251 -6.98 20.22 -13.11
CA ARG A 251 -7.75 21.40 -12.67
C ARG A 251 -7.80 21.42 -11.16
N VAL A 252 -7.20 22.44 -10.57
CA VAL A 252 -7.01 22.57 -9.13
C VAL A 252 -7.79 23.76 -8.62
N TRP A 253 -8.73 23.52 -7.71
CA TRP A 253 -9.41 24.60 -7.00
C TRP A 253 -8.61 25.00 -5.77
N ASN A 254 -8.05 26.21 -5.76
CA ASN A 254 -7.37 26.73 -4.59
C ASN A 254 -8.42 27.25 -3.59
N THR A 255 -8.44 26.72 -2.38
CA THR A 255 -9.48 27.05 -1.38
C THR A 255 -9.29 28.43 -0.75
N GLY A 256 -8.04 28.90 -0.61
CA GLY A 256 -7.71 30.21 -0.07
C GLY A 256 -8.13 31.34 -1.00
N THR A 257 -7.67 31.30 -2.26
CA THR A 257 -7.99 32.32 -3.26
C THR A 257 -9.35 32.13 -3.91
N LYS A 258 -9.96 30.94 -3.76
CA LYS A 258 -11.23 30.56 -4.42
C LYS A 258 -11.16 30.71 -5.94
N LYS A 259 -10.01 30.35 -6.52
CA LYS A 259 -9.75 30.42 -7.96
C LYS A 259 -9.31 29.07 -8.51
N LEU A 260 -9.54 28.89 -9.80
CA LEU A 260 -9.10 27.73 -10.57
C LEU A 260 -7.66 27.94 -11.05
N LEU A 261 -6.81 26.95 -10.81
CA LEU A 261 -5.51 26.79 -11.45
C LEU A 261 -5.58 25.63 -12.45
N ILE A 262 -4.94 25.78 -13.59
CA ILE A 262 -4.79 24.69 -14.55
C ILE A 262 -3.32 24.31 -14.59
N ILE A 263 -3.01 23.06 -14.29
CA ILE A 263 -1.64 22.54 -14.23
C ILE A 263 -1.49 21.50 -15.32
N HIS A 264 -0.54 21.70 -16.22
CA HIS A 264 -0.19 20.71 -17.23
C HIS A 264 1.06 19.95 -16.79
N VAL A 265 0.87 18.68 -16.47
CA VAL A 265 1.86 17.81 -15.84
C VAL A 265 2.38 16.81 -16.87
N PRO A 266 3.69 16.79 -17.16
CA PRO A 266 4.29 15.71 -17.95
C PRO A 266 4.13 14.36 -17.25
N THR A 267 3.69 13.35 -17.98
CA THR A 267 3.41 12.00 -17.46
C THR A 267 4.07 10.90 -18.30
N GLU A 268 4.43 9.79 -17.67
CA GLU A 268 4.99 8.62 -18.36
C GLU A 268 3.90 7.87 -19.13
N GLN A 269 4.15 7.55 -20.40
CA GLN A 269 3.18 6.87 -21.27
C GLN A 269 2.78 5.46 -20.78
N LYS A 270 3.67 4.75 -20.06
CA LYS A 270 3.45 3.35 -19.67
C LYS A 270 2.54 3.17 -18.46
N ASN A 271 2.66 4.03 -17.44
CA ASN A 271 1.95 3.87 -16.16
C ASN A 271 1.12 5.10 -15.76
N GLY A 272 1.18 6.20 -16.53
CA GLY A 272 0.44 7.43 -16.26
C GLY A 272 0.90 8.23 -15.03
N LYS A 273 2.05 7.89 -14.43
CA LYS A 273 2.63 8.61 -13.29
C LYS A 273 3.29 9.92 -13.72
N SER A 274 3.45 10.85 -12.77
CA SER A 274 4.10 12.13 -13.05
C SER A 274 5.60 11.95 -13.36
N LEU A 275 6.14 12.73 -14.30
CA LEU A 275 7.57 12.76 -14.58
C LEU A 275 8.26 13.80 -13.70
N SER A 276 9.36 13.41 -13.06
CA SER A 276 10.23 14.33 -12.30
C SER A 276 11.50 14.71 -13.08
N LYS A 277 12.00 13.81 -13.94
CA LYS A 277 13.19 14.02 -14.78
C LYS A 277 12.83 14.71 -16.09
N GLY A 278 13.66 15.66 -16.51
CA GLY A 278 13.55 16.37 -17.79
C GLY A 278 14.69 17.38 -17.95
N ASN A 279 14.63 18.18 -19.02
CA ASN A 279 15.70 19.11 -19.39
C ASN A 279 15.40 20.57 -19.02
N ALA A 280 14.27 20.84 -18.35
CA ALA A 280 13.94 22.21 -17.95
C ALA A 280 14.76 22.61 -16.72
N SER A 281 15.47 23.73 -16.83
CA SER A 281 16.12 24.44 -15.72
C SER A 281 15.24 25.60 -15.26
N ILE A 282 15.32 25.93 -13.96
CA ILE A 282 14.76 27.17 -13.41
C ILE A 282 15.78 27.77 -12.46
N ASP A 283 15.92 29.10 -12.49
CA ASP A 283 16.91 29.79 -11.67
C ASP A 283 16.59 29.67 -10.18
N GLY A 284 17.62 29.41 -9.38
CA GLY A 284 17.50 29.09 -7.95
C GLY A 284 17.25 27.61 -7.63
N VAL A 285 17.28 26.69 -8.60
CA VAL A 285 17.22 25.23 -8.36
C VAL A 285 18.39 24.52 -9.06
N PRO A 286 19.18 23.69 -8.35
CA PRO A 286 20.23 22.89 -8.99
C PRO A 286 19.67 21.81 -9.95
N GLY A 287 20.33 21.64 -11.10
CA GLY A 287 20.01 20.60 -12.08
C GLY A 287 18.78 20.91 -12.94
N THR A 288 18.22 19.87 -13.56
CA THR A 288 17.05 19.98 -14.46
C THR A 288 15.93 19.04 -14.03
N GLY A 289 14.70 19.32 -14.49
CA GLY A 289 13.52 18.50 -14.22
C GLY A 289 12.50 18.53 -15.34
N ALA A 290 11.40 17.81 -15.15
CA ALA A 290 10.28 17.82 -16.09
C ALA A 290 9.60 19.21 -16.11
N PRO A 291 9.25 19.75 -17.30
CA PRO A 291 8.62 21.06 -17.42
C PRO A 291 7.13 21.01 -17.06
N ILE A 292 6.76 21.53 -15.90
CA ILE A 292 5.38 21.64 -15.43
C ILE A 292 4.89 23.05 -15.74
N LEU A 293 3.85 23.15 -16.56
CA LEU A 293 3.23 24.43 -16.91
C LEU A 293 2.06 24.70 -15.97
N ILE A 294 2.05 25.85 -15.31
CA ILE A 294 0.99 26.27 -14.39
C ILE A 294 0.35 27.52 -14.96
N ASP A 295 -0.94 27.45 -15.24
CA ASP A 295 -1.73 28.52 -15.82
C ASP A 295 -2.67 29.15 -14.78
N PHE A 296 -2.54 30.47 -14.66
CA PHE A 296 -3.18 31.34 -13.69
C PHE A 296 -4.21 32.27 -14.33
N ARG A 297 -4.57 32.08 -15.61
CA ARG A 297 -5.53 32.95 -16.31
C ARG A 297 -6.86 33.14 -15.56
N ASN A 298 -7.29 32.13 -14.81
CA ASN A 298 -8.54 32.12 -14.05
C ASN A 298 -8.39 32.65 -12.60
N THR A 299 -7.31 33.39 -12.31
CA THR A 299 -6.99 33.87 -10.95
C THR A 299 -7.08 35.39 -10.78
N ILE A 300 -7.68 36.09 -11.76
CA ILE A 300 -7.96 37.52 -11.66
C ILE A 300 -8.96 37.78 -10.52
N GLY A 301 -8.72 38.82 -9.73
CA GLY A 301 -9.53 39.19 -8.58
C GLY A 301 -9.48 38.13 -7.48
N ALA A 302 -8.30 37.58 -7.19
CA ALA A 302 -8.10 36.52 -6.19
C ALA A 302 -8.46 36.97 -4.77
N ALA A 303 -8.11 38.20 -4.40
CA ALA A 303 -8.37 38.73 -3.06
C ALA A 303 -9.71 39.49 -2.98
N LEU A 304 -10.01 40.32 -3.98
CA LEU A 304 -11.09 41.31 -3.89
C LEU A 304 -12.20 41.11 -4.92
N SER A 305 -12.03 40.18 -5.88
CA SER A 305 -12.98 39.94 -6.97
C SER A 305 -13.29 41.17 -7.84
N ASN A 306 -12.43 42.20 -7.82
CA ASN A 306 -12.60 43.48 -8.52
C ASN A 306 -11.64 43.62 -9.73
N GLY A 307 -11.53 42.57 -10.54
CA GLY A 307 -10.68 42.60 -11.74
C GLY A 307 -9.18 42.61 -11.46
N VAL A 308 -8.40 43.11 -12.41
CA VAL A 308 -6.92 43.18 -12.33
C VAL A 308 -6.48 44.34 -11.45
N ILE A 309 -7.16 45.49 -11.53
CA ILE A 309 -6.85 46.70 -10.75
C ILE A 309 -8.00 47.00 -9.77
N PRO A 310 -7.93 46.50 -8.52
CA PRO A 310 -9.05 46.60 -7.58
C PRO A 310 -9.29 48.01 -7.04
N SER A 311 -8.30 48.92 -7.10
CA SER A 311 -8.48 50.33 -6.73
C SER A 311 -9.21 51.16 -7.81
N GLY A 312 -9.30 50.63 -9.02
CA GLY A 312 -9.81 51.34 -10.19
C GLY A 312 -8.81 52.32 -10.83
N ASN A 313 -7.63 52.54 -10.25
CA ASN A 313 -6.63 53.50 -10.76
C ASN A 313 -5.33 52.79 -11.14
N ALA A 314 -4.73 53.16 -12.30
CA ALA A 314 -3.44 52.60 -12.71
C ALA A 314 -2.33 53.02 -11.74
N ILE A 315 -2.50 54.20 -11.13
CA ILE A 315 -1.64 54.74 -10.09
C ILE A 315 -2.53 55.28 -8.97
N ASP A 316 -2.26 54.85 -7.75
CA ASP A 316 -2.75 55.45 -6.51
C ASP A 316 -1.59 56.20 -5.82
N LEU A 317 -1.93 57.19 -5.00
CA LEU A 317 -0.96 57.93 -4.19
C LEU A 317 -1.15 57.56 -2.72
N VAL A 318 -0.08 57.07 -2.08
CA VAL A 318 -0.05 56.81 -0.64
C VAL A 318 1.06 57.60 0.02
N THR A 319 0.88 57.96 1.29
CA THR A 319 1.90 58.64 2.10
C THR A 319 2.66 57.60 2.93
N ILE A 320 3.99 57.59 2.81
CA ILE A 320 4.92 56.76 3.61
C ILE A 320 5.89 57.71 4.31
N GLY A 321 5.86 57.73 5.64
CA GLY A 321 6.49 58.82 6.42
C GLY A 321 5.98 60.18 5.95
N ASP A 322 6.87 61.05 5.47
CA ASP A 322 6.53 62.39 4.96
C ASP A 322 6.46 62.48 3.42
N LYS A 323 6.59 61.36 2.70
CA LYS A 323 6.65 61.34 1.23
C LYS A 323 5.38 60.74 0.63
N LYS A 324 4.86 61.39 -0.41
CA LYS A 324 3.85 60.79 -1.30
C LYS A 324 4.55 59.90 -2.32
N VAL A 325 4.06 58.67 -2.46
CA VAL A 325 4.63 57.65 -3.33
C VAL A 325 3.54 57.12 -4.26
N GLU A 326 3.87 57.00 -5.54
CA GLU A 326 3.01 56.38 -6.54
C GLU A 326 3.06 54.86 -6.41
N ILE A 327 1.89 54.23 -6.35
CA ILE A 327 1.76 52.79 -6.24
C ILE A 327 0.76 52.26 -7.27
N THR A 328 0.90 50.99 -7.64
CA THR A 328 -0.17 50.25 -8.33
C THR A 328 -0.54 49.05 -7.49
N VAL A 329 -1.84 48.81 -7.28
CA VAL A 329 -2.33 47.56 -6.71
C VAL A 329 -2.86 46.69 -7.84
N CYS A 330 -2.39 45.45 -7.94
CA CYS A 330 -2.86 44.47 -8.92
C CYS A 330 -3.29 43.19 -8.20
N ASP A 331 -4.45 42.63 -8.56
CA ASP A 331 -5.04 41.43 -7.96
C ASP A 331 -5.14 40.29 -8.97
N VAL A 332 -4.02 39.60 -9.19
CA VAL A 332 -3.93 38.43 -10.07
C VAL A 332 -3.06 37.38 -9.41
N ALA A 333 -3.58 36.17 -9.26
CA ALA A 333 -2.98 35.06 -8.53
C ALA A 333 -2.85 35.30 -7.01
N ASN A 334 -2.14 36.35 -6.60
CA ASN A 334 -2.21 36.98 -5.28
C ASN A 334 -2.14 38.50 -5.48
N ILE A 335 -2.83 39.24 -4.61
CA ILE A 335 -2.78 40.70 -4.65
C ILE A 335 -1.40 41.24 -4.27
N CYS A 336 -0.88 42.16 -5.08
CA CYS A 336 0.42 42.81 -4.92
C CYS A 336 0.28 44.33 -4.95
N VAL A 337 1.12 45.02 -4.18
CA VAL A 337 1.34 46.46 -4.28
C VAL A 337 2.72 46.70 -4.89
N PHE A 338 2.75 47.43 -5.99
CA PHE A 338 3.95 47.77 -6.75
C PHE A 338 4.37 49.20 -6.48
N VAL A 339 5.66 49.40 -6.28
CA VAL A 339 6.29 50.71 -6.09
C VAL A 339 7.64 50.74 -6.80
N ALA A 340 8.07 51.90 -7.29
CA ALA A 340 9.41 52.02 -7.86
C ALA A 340 10.47 51.91 -6.75
N ALA A 341 11.51 51.10 -6.99
CA ALA A 341 12.59 50.84 -6.02
C ALA A 341 13.24 52.15 -5.52
N LYS A 342 13.44 53.11 -6.43
CA LYS A 342 13.99 54.44 -6.13
C LYS A 342 13.17 55.23 -5.11
N ASP A 343 11.85 55.06 -5.09
CA ASP A 343 10.96 55.80 -4.18
C ASP A 343 11.03 55.20 -2.76
N MET A 344 11.46 53.95 -2.67
CA MET A 344 11.85 53.28 -1.42
C MET A 344 13.35 53.45 -1.10
N GLY A 345 14.09 54.26 -1.85
CA GLY A 345 15.48 54.63 -1.56
C GLY A 345 16.51 53.54 -1.87
N ILE A 346 16.18 52.60 -2.77
CA ILE A 346 17.08 51.54 -3.22
C ILE A 346 17.19 51.50 -4.75
N SER A 347 18.19 50.81 -5.31
CA SER A 347 18.38 50.70 -6.76
C SER A 347 17.45 49.68 -7.41
N GLY A 348 17.04 48.66 -6.65
CA GLY A 348 16.29 47.49 -7.11
C GLY A 348 17.18 46.28 -7.42
N THR A 349 18.52 46.42 -7.41
CA THR A 349 19.47 45.34 -7.69
C THR A 349 20.01 44.63 -6.44
N GLU A 350 19.65 45.10 -5.25
CA GLU A 350 20.08 44.54 -3.97
C GLU A 350 19.75 43.06 -3.85
N THR A 351 20.59 42.29 -3.18
CA THR A 351 20.33 40.89 -2.84
C THR A 351 19.24 40.78 -1.77
N ALA A 352 18.65 39.59 -1.62
CA ALA A 352 17.66 39.35 -0.57
C ALA A 352 18.24 39.61 0.83
N ASP A 353 19.49 39.20 1.09
CA ASP A 353 20.16 39.42 2.37
C ASP A 353 20.38 40.91 2.65
N GLN A 354 20.77 41.71 1.65
CA GLN A 354 20.91 43.15 1.81
C GLN A 354 19.59 43.83 2.20
N ILE A 355 18.47 43.43 1.59
CA ILE A 355 17.14 43.96 1.94
C ILE A 355 16.70 43.48 3.32
N ASN A 356 16.92 42.20 3.64
CA ASN A 356 16.50 41.61 4.91
C ASN A 356 17.29 42.16 6.12
N LEU A 357 18.52 42.64 5.91
CA LEU A 357 19.32 43.30 6.94
C LEU A 357 19.00 44.80 7.09
N ASP A 358 18.28 45.41 6.14
CA ASP A 358 17.86 46.81 6.18
C ASP A 358 16.50 46.96 6.89
N LEU A 359 16.53 46.96 8.23
CA LEU A 359 15.32 47.11 9.06
C LEU A 359 14.52 48.40 8.75
N PRO A 360 15.14 49.58 8.51
CA PRO A 360 14.43 50.77 8.06
C PRO A 360 13.67 50.60 6.74
N LEU A 361 14.24 49.90 5.75
CA LEU A 361 13.55 49.58 4.50
C LEU A 361 12.37 48.63 4.74
N ILE A 362 12.56 47.58 5.54
CA ILE A 362 11.47 46.65 5.91
C ILE A 362 10.31 47.40 6.57
N ALA A 363 10.59 48.34 7.48
CA ALA A 363 9.58 49.16 8.12
C ALA A 363 8.78 50.01 7.12
N ARG A 364 9.46 50.64 6.16
CA ARG A 364 8.79 51.42 5.09
C ARG A 364 7.95 50.55 4.16
N CYS A 365 8.44 49.35 3.81
CA CYS A 365 7.68 48.38 3.03
C CYS A 365 6.42 47.90 3.79
N LYS A 366 6.52 47.71 5.12
CA LYS A 366 5.37 47.39 5.97
C LYS A 366 4.35 48.52 5.98
N GLU A 367 4.79 49.78 6.13
CA GLU A 367 3.89 50.95 6.04
C GLU A 367 3.20 51.02 4.68
N LEU A 368 3.95 50.90 3.58
CA LEU A 368 3.41 50.85 2.22
C LEU A 368 2.30 49.80 2.09
N ARG A 369 2.57 48.57 2.56
CA ARG A 369 1.59 47.48 2.54
C ARG A 369 0.34 47.84 3.34
N GLY A 370 0.51 48.36 4.55
CA GLY A 370 -0.61 48.76 5.40
C GLY A 370 -1.47 49.85 4.77
N ARG A 371 -0.84 50.86 4.15
CA ARG A 371 -1.55 51.96 3.46
C ARG A 371 -2.31 51.46 2.24
N ALA A 372 -1.70 50.57 1.46
CA ALA A 372 -2.37 49.93 0.33
C ALA A 372 -3.55 49.06 0.80
N SER A 373 -3.37 48.25 1.85
CA SER A 373 -4.47 47.47 2.45
C SER A 373 -5.59 48.36 2.97
N GLN A 374 -5.26 49.50 3.57
CA GLN A 374 -6.25 50.47 4.07
C GLN A 374 -7.04 51.12 2.92
N LEU A 375 -6.36 51.51 1.85
CA LEU A 375 -6.98 52.04 0.63
C LEU A 375 -8.01 51.07 0.04
N LEU A 376 -7.71 49.77 0.06
CA LEU A 376 -8.54 48.71 -0.51
C LEU A 376 -9.62 48.19 0.43
N GLY A 377 -9.68 48.71 1.67
CA GLY A 377 -10.61 48.22 2.69
C GLY A 377 -10.23 46.85 3.29
N MET A 378 -9.04 46.33 3.01
CA MET A 378 -8.50 45.10 3.60
C MET A 378 -8.02 45.29 5.04
N CYS A 379 -7.75 46.53 5.44
CA CYS A 379 -7.30 46.88 6.78
C CYS A 379 -7.94 48.19 7.26
N LYS A 380 -8.35 48.27 8.53
CA LYS A 380 -8.96 49.48 9.09
C LYS A 380 -7.94 50.58 9.37
N GLU A 381 -6.79 50.18 9.92
CA GLU A 381 -5.67 51.04 10.34
C GLU A 381 -4.39 50.40 9.82
N TRP A 382 -3.61 51.13 9.03
CA TRP A 382 -2.45 50.57 8.32
C TRP A 382 -1.42 49.92 9.28
N GLU A 383 -1.31 50.39 10.52
CA GLU A 383 -0.42 49.87 11.56
C GLU A 383 -0.74 48.41 11.91
N LYS A 384 -2.01 48.01 11.79
CA LYS A 384 -2.53 46.68 12.14
C LYS A 384 -2.49 45.69 10.98
N VAL A 385 -1.75 46.00 9.91
CA VAL A 385 -1.75 45.17 8.70
C VAL A 385 -1.20 43.76 8.93
N ASP A 386 -0.27 43.56 9.87
CA ASP A 386 0.21 42.21 10.22
C ASP A 386 -0.88 41.35 10.87
N GLU A 387 -1.81 41.97 11.60
CA GLU A 387 -2.91 41.30 12.29
C GLU A 387 -4.11 41.07 11.36
N GLN A 388 -4.42 42.06 10.52
CA GLN A 388 -5.66 42.08 9.72
C GLN A 388 -5.48 41.55 8.30
N SER A 389 -4.25 41.58 7.76
CA SER A 389 -3.94 41.06 6.43
C SER A 389 -2.50 40.53 6.39
N PRO A 390 -2.23 39.41 7.09
CA PRO A 390 -0.88 38.84 7.17
C PRO A 390 -0.38 38.47 5.77
N GLY A 391 0.76 39.05 5.38
CA GLY A 391 1.43 38.73 4.12
C GLY A 391 0.83 39.31 2.83
N LEU A 392 -0.38 39.89 2.86
CA LEU A 392 -1.04 40.49 1.70
C LEU A 392 -1.34 42.00 1.90
N PRO A 393 -1.38 42.80 0.82
CA PRO A 393 -0.81 42.50 -0.49
C PRO A 393 0.71 42.30 -0.40
N MET A 394 1.28 41.48 -1.30
CA MET A 394 2.74 41.34 -1.37
C MET A 394 3.35 42.66 -1.86
N VAL A 395 4.43 43.11 -1.23
CA VAL A 395 5.12 44.34 -1.65
C VAL A 395 6.13 43.98 -2.73
N VAL A 396 6.07 44.66 -3.86
CA VAL A 396 6.98 44.43 -4.98
C VAL A 396 7.67 45.74 -5.37
N LEU A 397 8.96 45.79 -5.11
CA LEU A 397 9.83 46.89 -5.51
C LEU A 397 10.30 46.61 -6.94
N VAL A 398 10.04 47.53 -7.86
CA VAL A 398 10.41 47.36 -9.27
C VAL A 398 11.34 48.46 -9.75
N SER A 399 12.28 48.11 -10.62
CA SER A 399 13.13 49.06 -11.32
C SER A 399 13.31 48.66 -12.77
N PRO A 400 13.78 49.57 -13.64
CA PRO A 400 14.19 49.22 -14.98
C PRO A 400 15.31 48.19 -14.94
N GLN A 401 15.44 47.45 -16.05
CA GLN A 401 16.61 46.63 -16.27
C GLN A 401 17.83 47.54 -16.46
N HIS A 402 18.82 47.40 -15.58
CA HIS A 402 20.03 48.24 -15.58
C HIS A 402 21.15 47.69 -16.46
N ASP A 403 21.11 46.39 -16.75
CA ASP A 403 22.04 45.72 -17.66
C ASP A 403 21.42 45.59 -19.07
N GLU A 404 21.96 46.34 -20.03
CA GLU A 404 21.47 46.33 -21.41
C GLU A 404 21.59 44.95 -22.09
N SER A 405 22.55 44.13 -21.64
CA SER A 405 22.80 42.77 -22.14
C SER A 405 21.88 41.70 -21.52
N SER A 406 21.14 42.06 -20.47
CA SER A 406 20.24 41.14 -19.80
C SER A 406 18.95 40.90 -20.58
N GLU A 407 18.50 39.64 -20.58
CA GLU A 407 17.24 39.19 -21.19
C GLU A 407 15.99 39.53 -20.35
N GLY A 408 16.17 40.09 -19.14
CA GLY A 408 15.06 40.50 -18.28
C GLY A 408 14.46 41.85 -18.68
N HIS A 409 13.13 41.94 -18.68
CA HIS A 409 12.39 43.16 -19.03
C HIS A 409 12.28 44.16 -17.88
N ILE A 410 12.32 43.66 -16.64
CA ILE A 410 12.15 44.43 -15.40
C ILE A 410 12.89 43.74 -14.25
N VAL A 411 13.41 44.52 -13.31
CA VAL A 411 13.97 44.00 -12.06
C VAL A 411 12.93 44.07 -10.96
N SER A 412 12.80 43.01 -10.17
CA SER A 412 11.79 42.88 -9.13
C SER A 412 12.39 42.35 -7.82
N ARG A 413 11.96 42.94 -6.69
CA ARG A 413 12.22 42.48 -5.32
C ARG A 413 10.90 42.35 -4.59
N LEU A 414 10.52 41.13 -4.26
CA LEU A 414 9.25 40.82 -3.62
C LEU A 414 9.46 40.56 -2.14
N LEU A 415 8.69 41.25 -1.31
CA LEU A 415 8.62 41.02 0.12
C LEU A 415 7.29 40.35 0.47
N LEU A 416 7.38 39.28 1.25
CA LEU A 416 6.28 38.52 1.81
C LEU A 416 6.54 38.34 3.31
N ASN A 417 5.53 38.56 4.15
CA ASN A 417 5.67 38.51 5.61
C ASN A 417 6.84 39.36 6.14
N ASN A 418 6.99 40.57 5.60
CA ASN A 418 8.03 41.53 5.96
C ASN A 418 9.48 41.01 5.75
N SER A 419 9.68 40.04 4.85
CA SER A 419 10.99 39.54 4.42
C SER A 419 11.06 39.48 2.89
N CYS A 420 12.19 39.86 2.31
CA CYS A 420 12.47 39.66 0.89
C CYS A 420 12.59 38.17 0.59
N HIS A 421 11.94 37.76 -0.49
CA HIS A 421 12.00 36.40 -1.00
C HIS A 421 13.35 36.17 -1.71
N ASP A 422 14.02 35.04 -1.44
CA ASP A 422 15.34 34.74 -1.99
C ASP A 422 15.34 34.64 -3.52
N SER A 423 14.24 34.16 -4.12
CA SER A 423 14.03 34.18 -5.58
C SER A 423 12.88 35.14 -5.94
N MET A 424 11.77 34.59 -6.43
CA MET A 424 10.52 35.31 -6.66
C MET A 424 9.36 34.37 -6.38
N ALA A 425 8.29 34.87 -5.74
CA ALA A 425 7.07 34.10 -5.58
C ALA A 425 6.41 33.91 -6.96
N GLY A 426 6.06 32.68 -7.34
CA GLY A 426 5.42 32.41 -8.65
C GLY A 426 4.11 33.18 -8.87
N THR A 427 3.32 33.40 -7.82
CA THR A 427 2.12 34.25 -7.89
C THR A 427 2.48 35.73 -8.04
N GLY A 428 3.53 36.20 -7.38
CA GLY A 428 4.04 37.55 -7.55
C GLY A 428 4.58 37.82 -8.96
N SER A 429 5.25 36.85 -9.60
CA SER A 429 5.71 36.99 -10.99
C SER A 429 4.55 37.06 -11.97
N ILE A 430 3.51 36.24 -11.76
CA ILE A 430 2.27 36.28 -12.55
C ILE A 430 1.59 37.64 -12.42
N CYS A 431 1.46 38.14 -11.19
CA CYS A 431 0.87 39.45 -10.92
C CYS A 431 1.68 40.59 -11.54
N THR A 432 3.02 40.52 -11.46
CA THR A 432 3.94 41.49 -12.07
C THR A 432 3.76 41.51 -13.58
N ALA A 433 3.76 40.34 -14.23
CA ALA A 433 3.58 40.25 -15.67
C ALA A 433 2.22 40.79 -16.10
N ALA A 434 1.13 40.44 -15.40
CA ALA A 434 -0.20 40.98 -15.67
C ALA A 434 -0.26 42.51 -15.49
N CYS A 435 0.35 43.04 -14.44
CA CYS A 435 0.42 44.49 -14.18
C CYS A 435 1.23 45.24 -15.25
N GLY A 436 2.25 44.61 -15.85
CA GLY A 436 3.02 45.20 -16.95
C GLY A 436 2.16 45.56 -18.17
N TRP A 437 1.02 44.89 -18.35
CA TRP A 437 0.04 45.17 -19.41
C TRP A 437 -1.00 46.22 -19.05
N VAL A 438 -1.00 46.72 -17.81
CA VAL A 438 -1.85 47.85 -17.41
C VAL A 438 -1.12 49.14 -17.76
N THR A 439 -1.59 49.82 -18.82
CA THR A 439 -0.96 51.04 -19.34
C THR A 439 -0.81 52.09 -18.24
N GLY A 440 0.41 52.60 -18.07
CA GLY A 440 0.70 53.65 -17.10
C GLY A 440 0.80 53.19 -15.64
N SER A 441 0.67 51.89 -15.35
CA SER A 441 0.99 51.35 -14.02
C SER A 441 2.46 51.53 -13.66
N VAL A 442 2.81 51.42 -12.36
CA VAL A 442 4.21 51.48 -11.91
C VAL A 442 5.06 50.45 -12.64
N VAL A 443 4.57 49.21 -12.78
CA VAL A 443 5.29 48.13 -13.49
C VAL A 443 5.49 48.49 -14.96
N ASN A 444 4.44 48.93 -15.65
CA ASN A 444 4.51 49.32 -17.06
C ASN A 444 5.51 50.47 -17.29
N ARG A 445 5.57 51.44 -16.37
CA ARG A 445 6.53 52.57 -16.42
C ARG A 445 7.98 52.16 -16.15
N GLN A 446 8.22 51.03 -15.48
CA GLN A 446 9.57 50.53 -15.21
C GLN A 446 10.08 49.55 -16.29
N LEU A 447 9.29 49.23 -17.32
CA LEU A 447 9.75 48.33 -18.37
C LEU A 447 10.90 48.94 -19.17
N LYS A 448 11.81 48.09 -19.65
CA LYS A 448 12.84 48.48 -20.62
C LYS A 448 12.16 49.15 -21.83
N ALA A 449 12.63 50.34 -22.19
CA ALA A 449 11.99 51.18 -23.21
C ALA A 449 11.82 50.43 -24.54
N GLY A 450 10.61 50.43 -25.09
CA GLY A 450 10.28 49.80 -26.38
C GLY A 450 10.05 48.28 -26.36
N VAL A 451 10.03 47.64 -25.18
CA VAL A 451 9.93 46.17 -25.06
C VAL A 451 8.70 45.76 -24.25
N MET A 452 7.52 45.77 -24.89
CA MET A 452 6.40 44.93 -24.44
C MET A 452 6.54 43.58 -25.15
N PRO A 453 6.89 42.49 -24.46
CA PRO A 453 7.09 41.20 -25.11
C PRO A 453 5.76 40.59 -25.57
N ASP A 454 5.69 40.06 -26.79
CA ASP A 454 4.45 39.52 -27.37
C ASP A 454 3.98 38.21 -26.71
N GLU A 455 4.90 37.39 -26.18
CA GLU A 455 4.58 36.05 -25.65
C GLU A 455 5.21 35.71 -24.29
N VAL A 456 6.40 36.22 -23.96
CA VAL A 456 7.13 35.86 -22.72
C VAL A 456 7.65 37.10 -21.99
N PHE A 457 7.12 37.35 -20.79
CA PHE A 457 7.52 38.41 -19.88
C PHE A 457 8.53 37.88 -18.85
N THR A 458 9.82 38.13 -19.10
CA THR A 458 10.94 37.78 -18.20
C THR A 458 11.18 38.82 -17.11
N ILE A 459 11.17 38.40 -15.86
CA ILE A 459 11.47 39.24 -14.68
C ILE A 459 12.84 38.83 -14.10
N SER A 460 13.66 39.82 -13.74
CA SER A 460 14.94 39.61 -13.05
C SER A 460 14.72 39.68 -11.53
N HIS A 461 15.10 38.62 -10.82
CA HIS A 461 15.01 38.51 -9.35
C HIS A 461 16.39 38.17 -8.75
N PRO A 462 16.58 38.12 -7.41
CA PRO A 462 17.91 38.02 -6.80
C PRO A 462 18.77 36.79 -7.19
N LEU A 463 18.17 35.76 -7.79
CA LEU A 463 18.86 34.50 -8.15
C LEU A 463 18.86 34.23 -9.66
N GLY A 464 18.37 35.16 -10.48
CA GLY A 464 18.30 34.99 -11.94
C GLY A 464 16.97 35.49 -12.52
N TYR A 465 16.37 34.70 -13.41
CA TYR A 465 15.23 35.08 -14.23
C TYR A 465 14.04 34.16 -14.04
N ILE A 466 12.85 34.74 -14.19
CA ILE A 466 11.56 34.04 -14.13
C ILE A 466 10.73 34.43 -15.37
N PRO A 467 10.71 33.60 -16.41
CA PRO A 467 9.89 33.84 -17.60
C PRO A 467 8.42 33.53 -17.30
N VAL A 468 7.53 34.45 -17.70
CA VAL A 468 6.08 34.32 -17.59
C VAL A 468 5.47 34.36 -18.99
N MET A 469 4.81 33.28 -19.41
CA MET A 469 4.07 33.27 -20.66
C MET A 469 2.80 34.09 -20.54
N VAL A 470 2.61 35.04 -21.44
CA VAL A 470 1.43 35.92 -21.47
C VAL A 470 0.88 35.98 -22.88
N LYS A 471 -0.42 35.74 -23.01
CA LYS A 471 -1.17 36.00 -24.25
C LYS A 471 -2.46 36.70 -23.91
N ARG A 472 -2.66 37.91 -24.42
CA ARG A 472 -3.91 38.65 -24.23
C ARG A 472 -5.02 38.11 -25.14
N ILE A 473 -6.26 38.23 -24.70
CA ILE A 473 -7.40 38.16 -25.62
C ILE A 473 -7.43 39.53 -26.30
N ALA A 474 -7.11 39.61 -27.60
CA ALA A 474 -7.31 40.85 -28.32
C ALA A 474 -8.80 41.19 -28.30
N ASP A 475 -9.16 42.43 -27.97
CA ASP A 475 -10.53 42.91 -28.14
C ASP A 475 -10.97 42.55 -29.56
N ILE A 476 -12.04 41.76 -29.71
CA ILE A 476 -12.59 41.30 -30.99
C ILE A 476 -13.21 42.48 -31.79
N ASP A 477 -12.85 43.72 -31.50
CA ASP A 477 -13.27 44.89 -32.26
C ASP A 477 -12.09 45.85 -32.48
N SER A 478 -11.29 45.54 -33.50
CA SER A 478 -10.11 46.28 -33.95
C SER A 478 -10.42 47.65 -34.58
N LYS A 479 -11.35 48.43 -33.99
CA LYS A 479 -11.69 49.79 -34.43
C LYS A 479 -11.89 50.82 -33.32
N LYS A 480 -11.53 50.52 -32.06
CA LYS A 480 -11.41 51.56 -31.03
C LYS A 480 -9.95 51.69 -30.57
N SER A 481 -9.35 52.79 -31.02
CA SER A 481 -8.09 53.40 -30.61
C SER A 481 -7.75 53.27 -29.13
N GLU A 482 -6.48 52.97 -28.82
CA GLU A 482 -5.76 53.39 -27.59
C GLU A 482 -6.60 53.57 -26.31
N VAL A 483 -7.48 52.62 -25.99
CA VAL A 483 -8.19 52.64 -24.71
C VAL A 483 -7.21 52.11 -23.66
N GLN A 484 -6.94 52.92 -22.63
CA GLN A 484 -6.25 52.48 -21.41
C GLN A 484 -6.98 51.24 -20.86
N THR A 485 -6.42 50.05 -21.09
CA THR A 485 -7.03 48.80 -20.64
C THR A 485 -6.64 48.59 -19.17
N MET A 486 -7.48 49.11 -18.28
CA MET A 486 -7.35 48.97 -16.83
C MET A 486 -7.56 47.52 -16.34
N ASN A 487 -8.21 46.69 -17.15
CA ASN A 487 -8.47 45.28 -16.87
C ASN A 487 -8.15 44.42 -18.09
N PRO A 488 -6.87 44.11 -18.35
CA PRO A 488 -6.50 43.23 -19.45
C PRO A 488 -7.03 41.81 -19.23
N GLU A 489 -7.56 41.19 -20.28
CA GLU A 489 -7.95 39.78 -20.29
C GLU A 489 -6.85 38.90 -20.90
N PHE A 490 -6.65 37.72 -20.32
CA PHE A 490 -5.56 36.82 -20.69
C PHE A 490 -6.09 35.47 -21.16
N SER A 491 -5.71 35.07 -22.37
CA SER A 491 -5.91 33.72 -22.90
C SER A 491 -4.78 32.78 -22.51
N VAL A 492 -3.63 33.28 -22.03
CA VAL A 492 -2.57 32.52 -21.37
C VAL A 492 -1.94 33.43 -20.33
N LEU A 493 -1.77 32.92 -19.11
CA LEU A 493 -0.99 33.59 -18.07
C LEU A 493 -0.31 32.50 -17.23
N ALA A 494 0.88 32.08 -17.64
CA ALA A 494 1.44 30.82 -17.16
C ALA A 494 2.96 30.88 -16.88
N ILE A 495 3.44 29.99 -16.03
CA ILE A 495 4.86 29.83 -15.70
C ILE A 495 5.29 28.37 -15.79
N VAL A 496 6.56 28.15 -16.13
CA VAL A 496 7.18 26.82 -16.11
C VAL A 496 7.88 26.60 -14.80
N ARG A 497 7.63 25.46 -14.17
CA ARG A 497 8.33 25.01 -12.97
C ARG A 497 8.74 23.56 -13.11
N THR A 498 9.55 23.10 -12.16
CA THR A 498 9.86 21.69 -11.99
C THR A 498 9.44 21.27 -10.59
N SER A 499 9.12 20.00 -10.39
CA SER A 499 8.92 19.42 -9.07
C SER A 499 9.68 18.10 -8.90
N ARG A 500 10.00 17.74 -7.66
CA ARG A 500 10.64 16.47 -7.32
C ARG A 500 10.20 16.05 -5.93
N ARG A 501 9.57 14.87 -5.83
CA ARG A 501 9.32 14.20 -4.54
C ARG A 501 10.66 13.80 -3.94
N ILE A 502 10.94 14.26 -2.72
CA ILE A 502 12.19 13.98 -2.00
C ILE A 502 12.00 12.77 -1.08
N MET A 503 10.86 12.71 -0.40
CA MET A 503 10.50 11.68 0.57
C MET A 503 8.99 11.45 0.58
N ASP A 504 8.57 10.23 0.91
CA ASP A 504 7.23 9.89 1.37
C ASP A 504 7.33 8.95 2.58
N GLY A 505 6.34 8.99 3.47
CA GLY A 505 6.35 8.25 4.72
C GLY A 505 5.36 8.82 5.74
N HIS A 506 5.67 8.68 7.03
CA HIS A 506 4.87 9.23 8.13
C HIS A 506 5.64 10.35 8.85
N LEU A 507 4.96 11.45 9.14
CA LEU A 507 5.41 12.51 10.05
C LEU A 507 4.83 12.27 11.43
N TYR A 508 5.69 12.24 12.45
CA TYR A 508 5.26 11.94 13.80
C TYR A 508 5.03 13.23 14.59
N VAL A 509 3.89 13.32 15.26
CA VAL A 509 3.60 14.34 16.28
C VAL A 509 3.39 13.67 17.64
N PRO A 510 3.71 14.33 18.77
CA PRO A 510 3.39 13.77 20.09
C PRO A 510 1.88 13.55 20.25
N VAL A 511 1.47 12.46 20.92
CA VAL A 511 0.04 12.15 21.12
C VAL A 511 -0.68 13.21 21.95
N GLU A 512 0.05 13.97 22.78
CA GLU A 512 -0.46 15.10 23.54
C GLU A 512 -0.86 16.28 22.64
N VAL A 513 -0.24 16.38 21.47
CA VAL A 513 -0.62 17.34 20.44
C VAL A 513 -1.80 16.81 19.65
N TRP A 514 -1.72 15.56 19.21
CA TRP A 514 -2.82 14.88 18.53
C TRP A 514 -2.63 13.37 18.53
N ASP A 515 -3.63 12.65 19.03
CA ASP A 515 -3.69 11.19 19.11
C ASP A 515 -4.44 10.54 17.93
N GLY A 516 -4.83 11.35 16.93
CA GLY A 516 -5.67 10.93 15.80
C GLY A 516 -7.17 11.11 16.01
N SER A 517 -7.61 11.50 17.22
CA SER A 517 -9.02 11.72 17.51
C SER A 517 -9.52 13.09 17.02
N LEU A 518 -10.81 13.19 16.67
CA LEU A 518 -11.45 14.45 16.30
C LEU A 518 -12.09 15.12 17.54
N PRO A 519 -11.96 16.44 17.73
CA PRO A 519 -12.48 17.13 18.91
C PRO A 519 -14.02 17.14 18.93
N GLN A 520 -14.58 16.90 20.11
CA GLN A 520 -16.00 16.62 20.38
C GLN A 520 -16.99 17.76 20.04
N ASN A 521 -16.51 18.96 19.70
CA ASN A 521 -17.32 20.20 19.68
C ASN A 521 -17.98 20.58 18.34
N LEU A 522 -17.90 19.76 17.29
CA LEU A 522 -18.60 20.00 16.02
C LEU A 522 -19.92 19.20 15.88
N ARG A 523 -20.40 18.56 16.96
CA ARG A 523 -21.66 17.79 16.97
C ARG A 523 -22.89 18.59 17.41
N SER A 524 -22.78 19.86 17.78
CA SER A 524 -23.84 20.59 18.49
C SER A 524 -24.24 21.93 17.86
N GLN A 525 -24.78 21.93 16.63
CA GLN A 525 -25.72 22.96 16.17
C GLN A 525 -26.80 22.32 15.30
N ASN A 526 -27.75 21.67 15.97
CA ASN A 526 -29.16 21.52 15.59
C ASN A 526 -29.85 20.68 16.68
N SER A 527 -30.06 21.32 17.82
CA SER A 527 -30.86 20.75 18.91
C SER A 527 -32.31 21.16 18.76
N ILE A 528 -33.19 20.20 18.48
CA ILE A 528 -34.54 20.21 19.06
C ILE A 528 -34.67 18.97 19.94
N LYS A 529 -34.75 19.26 21.24
CA LYS A 529 -35.22 18.48 22.42
C LYS A 529 -34.81 17.00 22.53
N GLN A 530 -34.06 16.71 23.60
CA GLN A 530 -33.82 15.36 24.11
C GLN A 530 -35.12 14.63 24.44
N PRO A 531 -35.18 13.34 24.10
CA PRO A 531 -35.31 12.34 25.15
C PRO A 531 -34.42 11.10 24.90
N GLY A 532 -33.94 10.48 25.98
CA GLY A 532 -33.46 9.10 25.96
C GLY A 532 -31.99 8.90 25.55
N ASN A 533 -31.22 8.32 26.47
CA ASN A 533 -30.07 7.48 26.14
C ASN A 533 -30.54 6.38 25.19
N GLU A 534 -30.38 6.56 23.87
CA GLU A 534 -30.34 5.50 22.86
C GLU A 534 -30.18 6.12 21.46
N LYS A 535 -29.36 5.48 20.61
CA LYS A 535 -29.23 5.65 19.14
C LYS A 535 -28.32 6.77 18.59
N ARG A 536 -27.03 6.42 18.44
CA ARG A 536 -26.28 6.58 17.17
C ARG A 536 -25.53 5.27 16.79
N HIS A 537 -26.14 4.13 17.05
CA HIS A 537 -25.80 2.82 16.47
C HIS A 537 -26.76 2.50 15.32
N GLU A 538 -26.77 3.30 14.26
CA GLU A 538 -27.52 3.01 13.03
C GLU A 538 -26.65 3.62 11.91
N ASN A 539 -25.76 2.92 11.20
CA ASN A 539 -25.92 1.67 10.45
C ASN A 539 -24.54 0.98 10.23
N ILE A 540 -23.89 0.46 11.27
CA ILE A 540 -22.81 -0.53 11.08
C ILE A 540 -23.43 -1.88 11.38
N VAL A 541 -23.40 -2.80 10.42
CA VAL A 541 -23.87 -4.17 10.61
C VAL A 541 -22.95 -4.84 11.64
N PRO A 542 -23.45 -5.24 12.82
CA PRO A 542 -22.61 -5.66 13.94
C PRO A 542 -22.17 -7.13 13.80
N VAL A 543 -21.45 -7.45 12.72
CA VAL A 543 -21.09 -8.83 12.34
C VAL A 543 -20.40 -9.58 13.48
N THR A 544 -19.35 -8.99 14.08
CA THR A 544 -18.57 -9.65 15.16
C THR A 544 -19.47 -9.98 16.35
N LYS A 545 -20.31 -9.03 16.76
CA LYS A 545 -21.25 -9.20 17.88
C LYS A 545 -22.34 -10.23 17.56
N SER A 546 -22.89 -10.20 16.35
CA SER A 546 -23.90 -11.17 15.90
C SER A 546 -23.37 -12.59 15.85
N PHE A 547 -22.14 -12.80 15.34
CA PHE A 547 -21.50 -14.11 15.42
C PHE A 547 -21.24 -14.54 16.86
N SER A 548 -20.80 -13.62 17.72
CA SER A 548 -20.52 -13.94 19.13
C SER A 548 -21.79 -14.38 19.89
N SER A 549 -22.92 -13.69 19.67
CA SER A 549 -24.21 -14.09 20.23
C SER A 549 -24.68 -15.43 19.65
N PHE A 550 -24.59 -15.61 18.34
CA PHE A 550 -24.95 -16.89 17.70
C PHE A 550 -24.18 -18.07 18.29
N VAL A 551 -22.87 -17.94 18.46
CA VAL A 551 -22.03 -19.00 19.04
C VAL A 551 -22.45 -19.31 20.47
N ALA A 552 -22.66 -18.29 21.31
CA ALA A 552 -23.08 -18.50 22.69
C ALA A 552 -24.45 -19.22 22.77
N ASP A 553 -25.41 -18.76 21.96
CA ASP A 553 -26.81 -19.16 22.09
C ASP A 553 -27.16 -20.48 21.38
N LEU A 554 -26.46 -20.85 20.31
CA LEU A 554 -26.77 -22.02 19.47
C LEU A 554 -26.91 -23.32 20.29
N GLN A 555 -28.00 -24.05 20.15
CA GLN A 555 -28.18 -25.36 20.79
C GLN A 555 -28.16 -26.48 19.75
N PHE A 556 -27.88 -27.71 20.19
CA PHE A 556 -27.97 -28.88 19.31
C PHE A 556 -29.34 -29.02 18.66
N THR A 557 -30.41 -28.69 19.40
CA THR A 557 -31.80 -28.75 18.91
C THR A 557 -32.11 -27.76 17.80
N ASP A 558 -31.27 -26.75 17.58
CA ASP A 558 -31.42 -25.80 16.48
C ASP A 558 -30.88 -26.35 15.15
N LEU A 559 -30.10 -27.44 15.19
CA LEU A 559 -29.48 -28.03 14.01
C LEU A 559 -30.49 -28.86 13.21
N PRO A 560 -30.71 -28.56 11.91
CA PRO A 560 -31.54 -29.41 11.06
C PRO A 560 -30.97 -30.82 10.92
N GLY A 561 -31.81 -31.85 10.96
CA GLY A 561 -31.34 -33.25 10.94
C GLY A 561 -30.49 -33.62 9.71
N ASN A 562 -30.77 -33.04 8.54
CA ASN A 562 -29.95 -33.21 7.34
C ASN A 562 -28.56 -32.57 7.49
N TYR A 563 -28.46 -31.43 8.18
CA TYR A 563 -27.19 -30.78 8.46
C TYR A 563 -26.39 -31.55 9.53
N VAL A 564 -27.05 -32.15 10.53
CA VAL A 564 -26.41 -33.08 11.47
C VAL A 564 -25.75 -34.27 10.74
N GLN A 565 -26.43 -34.88 9.78
CA GLN A 565 -25.81 -35.95 8.96
C GLN A 565 -24.62 -35.43 8.14
N ARG A 566 -24.67 -34.17 7.70
CA ARG A 566 -23.55 -33.53 7.00
C ARG A 566 -22.35 -33.30 7.92
N LEU A 567 -22.55 -32.87 9.16
CA LEU A 567 -21.48 -32.73 10.16
C LEU A 567 -20.78 -34.06 10.45
N LYS A 568 -21.55 -35.17 10.54
CA LYS A 568 -20.99 -36.53 10.70
C LYS A 568 -20.14 -36.95 9.51
N THR A 569 -20.56 -36.58 8.30
CA THR A 569 -19.81 -36.77 7.06
C THR A 569 -18.47 -36.01 7.11
N PHE A 570 -18.49 -34.73 7.52
CA PHE A 570 -17.27 -33.93 7.65
C PHE A 570 -16.31 -34.48 8.72
N LEU A 571 -16.84 -34.92 9.86
CA LEU A 571 -16.05 -35.49 10.94
C LEU A 571 -15.37 -36.81 10.55
N LEU A 572 -16.10 -37.70 9.86
CA LEU A 572 -15.53 -38.97 9.38
C LEU A 572 -14.42 -38.72 8.33
N ASP A 573 -14.66 -37.81 7.39
CA ASP A 573 -13.69 -37.41 6.38
C ASP A 573 -12.40 -36.88 7.02
N TYR A 574 -12.55 -35.90 7.91
CA TYR A 574 -11.45 -35.27 8.62
C TYR A 574 -10.59 -36.30 9.38
N ILE A 575 -11.21 -37.23 10.11
CA ILE A 575 -10.47 -38.25 10.89
C ILE A 575 -9.63 -39.15 9.98
N GLY A 576 -10.20 -39.63 8.88
CA GLY A 576 -9.49 -40.48 7.92
C GLY A 576 -8.29 -39.74 7.30
N VAL A 577 -8.51 -38.51 6.84
CA VAL A 577 -7.48 -37.67 6.22
C VAL A 577 -6.38 -37.33 7.23
N ALA A 578 -6.72 -36.94 8.46
CA ALA A 578 -5.76 -36.60 9.51
C ALA A 578 -4.94 -37.82 9.93
N ALA A 579 -5.56 -38.99 10.13
CA ALA A 579 -4.86 -40.20 10.53
C ALA A 579 -3.84 -40.64 9.48
N TYR A 580 -4.24 -40.64 8.20
CA TYR A 580 -3.33 -41.00 7.11
C TYR A 580 -2.26 -39.93 6.90
N GLY A 581 -2.61 -38.64 6.99
CA GLY A 581 -1.65 -37.53 6.95
C GLY A 581 -0.58 -37.63 8.03
N ALA A 582 -0.98 -37.95 9.27
CA ALA A 582 -0.06 -38.16 10.39
C ALA A 582 0.91 -39.33 10.17
N ALA A 583 0.46 -40.38 9.48
CA ALA A 583 1.21 -41.60 9.25
C ALA A 583 2.06 -41.60 7.97
N LYS A 584 1.62 -40.89 6.92
CA LYS A 584 2.16 -41.05 5.55
C LYS A 584 2.68 -39.77 4.92
N ALA A 585 2.25 -38.59 5.39
CA ALA A 585 2.78 -37.36 4.83
C ALA A 585 4.24 -37.15 5.27
N GLU A 586 5.08 -36.79 4.32
CA GLU A 586 6.52 -36.59 4.48
C GLU A 586 6.86 -35.45 5.46
N SER A 587 5.95 -34.50 5.64
CA SER A 587 6.10 -33.37 6.55
C SER A 587 5.82 -33.72 8.02
N SER A 588 5.03 -34.76 8.28
CA SER A 588 4.48 -35.05 9.61
C SER A 588 5.54 -35.33 10.67
N PRO A 589 6.60 -36.11 10.41
CA PRO A 589 7.68 -36.33 11.40
C PRO A 589 8.35 -35.03 11.84
N HIS A 590 8.59 -34.11 10.90
CA HIS A 590 9.23 -32.83 11.18
C HIS A 590 8.37 -31.92 12.04
N PHE A 591 7.05 -31.91 11.82
CA PHE A 591 6.13 -31.16 12.65
C PHE A 591 6.10 -31.69 14.09
N VAL A 592 6.06 -33.01 14.27
CA VAL A 592 6.09 -33.65 15.59
C VAL A 592 7.41 -33.36 16.31
N GLU A 593 8.54 -33.51 15.62
CA GLU A 593 9.87 -33.23 16.16
C GLU A 593 10.01 -31.77 16.61
N ALA A 594 9.54 -30.82 15.79
CA ALA A 594 9.54 -29.41 16.15
C ALA A 594 8.74 -29.14 17.44
N ILE A 595 7.57 -29.74 17.59
CA ILE A 595 6.75 -29.61 18.81
C ILE A 595 7.41 -30.26 20.02
N HIS A 596 8.01 -31.44 19.85
CA HIS A 596 8.76 -32.09 20.93
C HIS A 596 9.92 -31.21 21.42
N ASN A 597 10.63 -30.57 20.50
CA ASN A 597 11.78 -29.71 20.81
C ASN A 597 11.41 -28.42 21.57
N LEU A 598 10.14 -28.00 21.55
CA LEU A 598 9.66 -26.90 22.40
C LEU A 598 9.62 -27.28 23.89
N GLY A 599 9.67 -28.58 24.23
CA GLY A 599 9.80 -29.05 25.61
C GLY A 599 8.59 -28.77 26.52
N VAL A 600 7.41 -28.50 25.94
CA VAL A 600 6.23 -28.09 26.71
C VAL A 600 5.54 -29.30 27.35
N VAL A 601 5.46 -29.28 28.68
CA VAL A 601 4.71 -30.28 29.46
C VAL A 601 3.28 -29.75 29.68
N ALA A 602 2.29 -30.52 29.24
CA ALA A 602 0.89 -30.16 29.37
C ALA A 602 0.35 -30.46 30.79
N ALA A 603 -0.25 -29.46 31.44
CA ALA A 603 -0.98 -29.70 32.69
C ALA A 603 -2.24 -30.55 32.48
N LYS A 604 -2.90 -30.38 31.33
CA LYS A 604 -4.00 -31.22 30.83
C LYS A 604 -3.65 -31.67 29.41
N PRO A 605 -3.19 -32.92 29.20
CA PRO A 605 -2.80 -33.39 27.88
C PRO A 605 -4.02 -33.62 27.01
N SER A 606 -3.88 -33.32 25.72
CA SER A 606 -4.89 -33.49 24.68
C SER A 606 -4.41 -34.47 23.62
N THR A 607 -5.36 -35.11 22.93
CA THR A 607 -5.11 -36.15 21.94
C THR A 607 -4.63 -35.58 20.60
N VAL A 608 -3.45 -36.02 20.18
CA VAL A 608 -3.01 -35.92 18.78
C VAL A 608 -3.35 -37.23 18.08
N ILE A 609 -4.04 -37.14 16.94
CA ILE A 609 -4.46 -38.30 16.13
C ILE A 609 -3.21 -39.14 15.80
N THR A 610 -3.26 -40.45 16.10
CA THR A 610 -2.17 -41.45 16.02
C THR A 610 -1.01 -41.32 17.02
N LYS A 611 -0.98 -40.29 17.88
CA LYS A 611 0.13 -40.02 18.81
C LYS A 611 -0.28 -40.03 20.29
N GLY A 612 -1.58 -40.13 20.57
CA GLY A 612 -2.16 -40.20 21.91
C GLY A 612 -2.28 -38.87 22.65
N ALA A 613 -2.86 -38.94 23.85
CA ALA A 613 -3.09 -37.82 24.76
C ALA A 613 -1.82 -37.44 25.54
N LYS A 614 -0.90 -36.71 24.89
CA LYS A 614 0.40 -36.33 25.46
C LYS A 614 0.78 -34.86 25.24
N PHE A 615 -0.02 -34.11 24.48
CA PHE A 615 0.36 -32.80 23.98
C PHE A 615 -0.44 -31.70 24.67
N ALA A 616 0.11 -30.49 24.79
CA ALA A 616 -0.68 -29.37 25.24
C ALA A 616 -1.78 -29.05 24.19
N PRO A 617 -2.99 -28.63 24.60
CA PRO A 617 -4.13 -28.47 23.69
C PRO A 617 -3.83 -27.64 22.43
N GLN A 618 -3.12 -26.52 22.57
CA GLN A 618 -2.74 -25.67 21.42
C GLN A 618 -1.84 -26.39 20.42
N TYR A 619 -0.94 -27.27 20.89
CA TYR A 619 -0.06 -28.05 20.00
C TYR A 619 -0.74 -29.31 19.47
N ALA A 620 -1.71 -29.86 20.22
CA ALA A 620 -2.58 -30.90 19.68
C ALA A 620 -3.40 -30.36 18.51
N ALA A 621 -4.00 -29.17 18.67
CA ALA A 621 -4.69 -28.44 17.61
C ALA A 621 -3.78 -28.17 16.40
N LEU A 622 -2.55 -27.70 16.64
CA LEU A 622 -1.56 -27.46 15.58
C LEU A 622 -1.29 -28.73 14.75
N LEU A 623 -0.92 -29.83 15.42
CA LEU A 623 -0.52 -31.06 14.75
C LEU A 623 -1.70 -31.71 14.03
N ASN A 624 -2.87 -31.78 14.67
CA ASN A 624 -4.07 -32.34 14.06
C ASN A 624 -4.48 -31.57 12.80
N GLY A 625 -4.47 -30.23 12.84
CA GLY A 625 -4.76 -29.40 11.67
C GLY A 625 -3.71 -29.54 10.57
N ALA A 626 -2.44 -29.65 10.93
CA ALA A 626 -1.37 -29.88 9.97
C ALA A 626 -1.49 -31.25 9.28
N PHE A 627 -1.81 -32.30 10.02
CA PHE A 627 -2.00 -33.64 9.48
C PHE A 627 -3.21 -33.70 8.55
N ALA A 628 -4.34 -33.14 8.98
CA ALA A 628 -5.58 -33.10 8.21
C ALA A 628 -5.43 -32.34 6.88
N HIS A 629 -4.53 -31.34 6.82
CA HIS A 629 -4.31 -30.54 5.61
C HIS A 629 -3.09 -30.96 4.78
N SER A 630 -2.38 -32.02 5.19
CA SER A 630 -1.15 -32.48 4.53
C SER A 630 -1.40 -33.13 3.17
N LEU A 631 -2.53 -33.83 3.04
CA LEU A 631 -2.88 -34.57 1.84
C LEU A 631 -3.62 -33.73 0.79
N ASP A 632 -4.05 -32.51 1.15
CA ASP A 632 -5.00 -31.69 0.38
C ASP A 632 -6.26 -32.48 -0.02
N TYR A 633 -6.67 -33.42 0.83
CA TYR A 633 -7.76 -34.38 0.61
C TYR A 633 -8.99 -34.09 1.49
N ASP A 634 -8.86 -33.07 2.32
CA ASP A 634 -9.85 -32.51 3.22
C ASP A 634 -10.98 -31.78 2.48
N ASP A 635 -12.06 -31.52 3.22
CA ASP A 635 -13.24 -30.82 2.75
C ASP A 635 -12.95 -29.41 2.22
N THR A 636 -13.86 -28.86 1.41
CA THR A 636 -13.70 -27.53 0.85
C THR A 636 -15.04 -26.85 0.63
N TYR A 637 -15.13 -25.58 1.00
CA TYR A 637 -16.29 -24.76 0.72
C TYR A 637 -15.95 -23.78 -0.42
N ALA A 638 -16.38 -24.13 -1.63
CA ALA A 638 -16.00 -23.41 -2.85
C ALA A 638 -16.38 -21.91 -2.83
N PRO A 639 -17.60 -21.50 -2.39
CA PRO A 639 -17.96 -20.07 -2.34
C PRO A 639 -17.06 -19.24 -1.41
N GLY A 640 -16.52 -19.84 -0.35
CA GLY A 640 -15.61 -19.18 0.59
C GLY A 640 -14.13 -19.44 0.34
N MET A 641 -13.79 -20.26 -0.66
CA MET A 641 -12.42 -20.68 -0.98
C MET A 641 -11.64 -21.14 0.27
N ILE A 642 -12.32 -21.90 1.12
CA ILE A 642 -11.83 -22.27 2.46
C ILE A 642 -11.89 -23.78 2.67
N HIS A 643 -10.97 -24.29 3.47
CA HIS A 643 -11.02 -25.63 4.05
C HIS A 643 -11.43 -25.51 5.53
N PRO A 644 -12.74 -25.53 5.85
CA PRO A 644 -13.21 -25.23 7.19
C PRO A 644 -12.83 -26.33 8.20
N GLY A 645 -12.95 -27.61 7.82
CA GLY A 645 -12.81 -28.73 8.76
C GLY A 645 -11.44 -28.84 9.40
N VAL A 646 -10.38 -28.61 8.61
CA VAL A 646 -9.00 -28.74 9.06
C VAL A 646 -8.60 -27.76 10.17
N SER A 647 -9.30 -26.64 10.31
CA SER A 647 -9.08 -25.71 11.43
C SER A 647 -10.09 -25.94 12.55
N VAL A 648 -11.38 -25.98 12.20
CA VAL A 648 -12.49 -26.07 13.15
C VAL A 648 -12.49 -27.39 13.93
N ILE A 649 -12.39 -28.53 13.25
CA ILE A 649 -12.44 -29.85 13.90
C ILE A 649 -11.18 -30.09 14.73
N SER A 650 -10.01 -29.65 14.22
CA SER A 650 -8.75 -29.70 14.96
C SER A 650 -8.82 -28.95 16.29
N ALA A 651 -9.36 -27.72 16.25
CA ALA A 651 -9.57 -26.90 17.42
C ALA A 651 -10.57 -27.54 18.38
N ALA A 652 -11.72 -28.01 17.87
CA ALA A 652 -12.75 -28.67 18.66
C ALA A 652 -12.19 -29.89 19.40
N LEU A 653 -11.62 -30.86 18.68
CA LEU A 653 -11.08 -32.10 19.27
C LEU A 653 -9.98 -31.82 20.31
N SER A 654 -9.20 -30.75 20.14
CA SER A 654 -8.13 -30.41 21.07
C SER A 654 -8.60 -30.03 22.49
N VAL A 655 -9.88 -29.67 22.65
CA VAL A 655 -10.49 -29.28 23.93
C VAL A 655 -11.68 -30.17 24.31
N SER A 656 -11.85 -31.31 23.64
CA SER A 656 -13.07 -32.14 23.73
C SER A 656 -12.99 -33.32 24.71
N ASP A 657 -11.88 -33.51 25.43
CA ASP A 657 -11.65 -34.75 26.21
C ASP A 657 -12.77 -35.08 27.21
N ASP A 658 -13.48 -34.08 27.76
CA ASP A 658 -14.61 -34.22 28.70
C ASP A 658 -15.97 -33.71 28.14
N THR A 659 -16.13 -33.67 26.81
CA THR A 659 -17.33 -33.10 26.16
C THR A 659 -18.33 -34.15 25.68
N SER A 660 -19.62 -33.77 25.63
CA SER A 660 -20.66 -34.63 25.07
C SER A 660 -20.58 -34.69 23.55
N ASN A 661 -21.07 -35.79 22.96
CA ASN A 661 -21.16 -35.95 21.51
C ASN A 661 -21.96 -34.80 20.85
N LEU A 662 -23.03 -34.36 21.51
CA LEU A 662 -23.90 -33.30 21.02
C LEU A 662 -23.19 -31.95 21.03
N ASP A 663 -22.45 -31.64 22.11
CA ASP A 663 -21.66 -30.41 22.20
C ASP A 663 -20.56 -30.38 21.14
N LEU A 664 -19.90 -31.52 20.86
CA LEU A 664 -18.93 -31.62 19.77
C LEU A 664 -19.57 -31.22 18.44
N LEU A 665 -20.71 -31.82 18.09
CA LEU A 665 -21.39 -31.50 16.83
C LEU A 665 -21.86 -30.04 16.78
N THR A 666 -22.34 -29.49 17.89
CA THR A 666 -22.75 -28.08 17.97
C THR A 666 -21.57 -27.12 17.84
N GLY A 667 -20.42 -27.42 18.46
CA GLY A 667 -19.19 -26.64 18.33
C GLY A 667 -18.65 -26.65 16.90
N ILE A 668 -18.62 -27.83 16.27
CA ILE A 668 -18.24 -27.96 14.85
C ILE A 668 -19.22 -27.16 13.99
N ALA A 669 -20.53 -27.27 14.21
CA ALA A 669 -21.54 -26.51 13.47
C ALA A 669 -21.31 -25.00 13.54
N ALA A 670 -21.10 -24.46 14.74
CA ALA A 670 -20.84 -23.04 14.96
C ALA A 670 -19.57 -22.58 14.25
N GLY A 671 -18.49 -23.36 14.37
CA GLY A 671 -17.20 -23.04 13.75
C GLY A 671 -17.24 -23.06 12.23
N TYR A 672 -17.87 -24.08 11.63
CA TYR A 672 -18.04 -24.17 10.18
C TYR A 672 -18.83 -22.97 9.65
N GLU A 673 -19.94 -22.63 10.29
CA GLU A 673 -20.82 -21.57 9.80
C GLU A 673 -20.14 -20.21 9.80
N VAL A 674 -19.44 -19.86 10.89
CA VAL A 674 -18.68 -18.61 10.99
C VAL A 674 -17.53 -18.58 9.97
N ALA A 675 -16.73 -19.66 9.87
CA ALA A 675 -15.59 -19.72 8.95
C ALA A 675 -16.02 -19.60 7.48
N CYS A 676 -17.08 -20.33 7.09
CA CYS A 676 -17.58 -20.30 5.71
C CYS A 676 -18.13 -18.92 5.33
N ARG A 677 -18.91 -18.27 6.20
CA ARG A 677 -19.45 -16.92 5.94
C ARG A 677 -18.36 -15.87 5.85
N ILE A 678 -17.34 -15.93 6.72
CA ILE A 678 -16.18 -15.03 6.63
C ILE A 678 -15.40 -15.30 5.34
N GLY A 679 -15.18 -16.56 4.98
CA GLY A 679 -14.51 -16.93 3.73
C GLY A 679 -15.21 -16.35 2.49
N MET A 680 -16.55 -16.42 2.44
CA MET A 680 -17.34 -15.81 1.35
C MET A 680 -17.13 -14.30 1.26
N ALA A 681 -17.05 -13.63 2.40
CA ALA A 681 -16.88 -12.19 2.47
C ALA A 681 -15.44 -11.75 2.08
N LEU A 682 -14.43 -12.55 2.40
CA LEU A 682 -13.05 -12.32 1.94
C LEU A 682 -12.93 -12.47 0.43
N GLY A 683 -13.49 -13.55 -0.11
CA GLY A 683 -13.57 -13.85 -1.54
C GLY A 683 -12.21 -14.01 -2.24
N ALA A 684 -12.25 -14.22 -3.55
CA ALA A 684 -11.05 -14.43 -4.38
C ALA A 684 -10.05 -13.26 -4.34
N GLU A 685 -10.51 -12.05 -4.01
CA GLU A 685 -9.64 -10.87 -3.89
C GLU A 685 -8.65 -10.99 -2.73
N SER A 686 -8.98 -11.73 -1.66
CA SER A 686 -8.04 -11.99 -0.56
C SER A 686 -6.88 -12.89 -0.99
N TYR A 687 -7.15 -13.90 -1.84
CA TYR A 687 -6.11 -14.72 -2.46
C TYR A 687 -5.18 -13.88 -3.33
N LYS A 688 -5.73 -12.93 -4.10
CA LYS A 688 -4.93 -12.01 -4.94
C LYS A 688 -4.01 -11.10 -4.11
N GLN A 689 -4.43 -10.74 -2.90
CA GLN A 689 -3.60 -10.01 -1.93
C GLN A 689 -2.52 -10.89 -1.26
N GLY A 690 -2.51 -12.20 -1.53
CA GLY A 690 -1.51 -13.13 -1.02
C GLY A 690 -1.92 -13.83 0.28
N PHE A 691 -3.20 -13.77 0.68
CA PHE A 691 -3.68 -14.42 1.90
C PHE A 691 -4.35 -15.77 1.64
N HIS A 692 -4.03 -16.75 2.48
CA HIS A 692 -4.68 -18.06 2.50
C HIS A 692 -5.87 -18.03 3.47
N ILE A 693 -7.07 -17.95 2.91
CA ILE A 693 -8.36 -17.83 3.63
C ILE A 693 -8.56 -18.93 4.68
N THR A 694 -8.10 -20.16 4.43
CA THR A 694 -8.11 -21.25 5.43
C THR A 694 -7.43 -20.87 6.74
N GLY A 695 -6.36 -20.08 6.71
CA GLY A 695 -5.73 -19.56 7.92
C GLY A 695 -6.46 -18.33 8.48
N THR A 696 -6.80 -17.37 7.62
CA THR A 696 -7.32 -16.06 8.06
C THR A 696 -8.79 -16.09 8.50
N ALA A 697 -9.63 -16.91 7.88
CA ALA A 697 -11.02 -17.14 8.30
C ALA A 697 -11.16 -18.34 9.24
N GLY A 698 -10.33 -19.38 9.06
CA GLY A 698 -10.40 -20.61 9.87
C GLY A 698 -10.14 -20.39 11.36
N ILE A 699 -9.36 -19.37 11.73
CA ILE A 699 -9.13 -19.01 13.14
C ILE A 699 -10.42 -18.58 13.84
N PHE A 700 -11.31 -17.84 13.16
CA PHE A 700 -12.59 -17.42 13.73
C PHE A 700 -13.53 -18.60 13.91
N GLY A 701 -13.57 -19.54 12.95
CA GLY A 701 -14.30 -20.80 13.12
C GLY A 701 -13.75 -21.65 14.28
N SER A 702 -12.43 -21.71 14.41
CA SER A 702 -11.76 -22.44 15.49
C SER A 702 -12.08 -21.84 16.86
N VAL A 703 -12.06 -20.50 16.99
CA VAL A 703 -12.49 -19.79 18.20
C VAL A 703 -13.96 -20.10 18.51
N SER A 704 -14.85 -20.01 17.52
CA SER A 704 -16.27 -20.33 17.69
C SER A 704 -16.50 -21.73 18.25
N ALA A 705 -15.79 -22.74 17.71
CA ALA A 705 -15.92 -24.11 18.18
C ALA A 705 -15.45 -24.27 19.63
N ILE A 706 -14.28 -23.71 19.97
CA ILE A 706 -13.74 -23.79 21.33
C ILE A 706 -14.64 -23.03 22.32
N CYS A 707 -15.06 -21.81 22.00
CA CYS A 707 -15.98 -21.02 22.83
C CYS A 707 -17.30 -21.76 23.06
N LYS A 708 -17.83 -22.45 22.05
CA LYS A 708 -19.05 -23.23 22.19
C LYS A 708 -18.89 -24.41 23.13
N LEU A 709 -17.81 -25.19 22.96
CA LEU A 709 -17.51 -26.37 23.79
C LEU A 709 -17.23 -25.99 25.25
N LYS A 710 -16.68 -24.79 25.47
CA LYS A 710 -16.45 -24.23 26.81
C LYS A 710 -17.65 -23.50 27.39
N HIS A 711 -18.78 -23.45 26.66
CA HIS A 711 -20.00 -22.75 27.05
C HIS A 711 -19.75 -21.28 27.43
N LEU A 712 -18.88 -20.59 26.68
CA LEU A 712 -18.54 -19.20 26.94
C LEU A 712 -19.66 -18.26 26.48
N ASP A 713 -19.82 -17.14 27.20
CA ASP A 713 -20.80 -16.13 26.86
C ASP A 713 -20.41 -15.33 25.59
N ALA A 714 -21.38 -14.58 25.06
CA ALA A 714 -21.18 -13.78 23.85
C ALA A 714 -20.08 -12.73 24.02
N LYS A 715 -19.93 -12.16 25.22
CA LYS A 715 -18.92 -11.13 25.48
C LYS A 715 -17.51 -11.71 25.44
N THR A 716 -17.30 -12.86 26.06
CA THR A 716 -16.01 -13.57 26.06
C THR A 716 -15.67 -14.08 24.66
N THR A 717 -16.68 -14.55 23.92
CA THR A 717 -16.53 -14.93 22.51
C THR A 717 -16.11 -13.73 21.64
N GLU A 718 -16.73 -12.56 21.84
CA GLU A 718 -16.37 -11.33 21.12
C GLU A 718 -14.92 -10.91 21.43
N MET A 719 -14.47 -10.99 22.69
CA MET A 719 -13.07 -10.74 23.06
C MET A 719 -12.12 -11.74 22.37
N ALA A 720 -12.49 -13.02 22.31
CA ALA A 720 -11.70 -14.03 21.62
C ALA A 720 -11.59 -13.76 20.12
N PHE A 721 -12.66 -13.26 19.47
CA PHE A 721 -12.60 -12.80 18.08
C PHE A 721 -11.69 -11.58 17.91
N GLY A 722 -11.70 -10.63 18.84
CA GLY A 722 -10.76 -9.51 18.86
C GLY A 722 -9.30 -9.97 18.86
N LEU A 723 -8.96 -10.95 19.69
CA LEU A 723 -7.62 -11.56 19.72
C LEU A 723 -7.32 -12.34 18.43
N ALA A 724 -8.31 -13.07 17.90
CA ALA A 724 -8.17 -13.80 16.64
C ALA A 724 -7.87 -12.87 15.46
N GLY A 725 -8.47 -11.67 15.43
CA GLY A 725 -8.16 -10.65 14.42
C GLY A 725 -6.68 -10.26 14.37
N SER A 726 -5.97 -10.33 15.49
CA SER A 726 -4.52 -10.08 15.57
C SER A 726 -3.65 -11.27 15.15
N LYS A 727 -4.25 -12.46 15.01
CA LYS A 727 -3.57 -13.73 14.70
C LYS A 727 -3.93 -14.30 13.33
N ALA A 728 -4.99 -13.79 12.70
CA ALA A 728 -5.44 -14.20 11.38
C ALA A 728 -4.31 -14.02 10.35
N ALA A 729 -3.71 -15.12 9.90
CA ALA A 729 -2.58 -15.09 8.97
C ALA A 729 -2.57 -16.31 8.04
N GLY A 730 -1.77 -16.22 6.98
CA GLY A 730 -1.51 -17.31 6.05
C GLY A 730 -1.02 -16.77 4.72
N SER A 731 0.24 -17.01 4.35
CA SER A 731 0.83 -16.48 3.12
C SER A 731 0.68 -17.47 1.97
N MET A 732 0.17 -17.03 0.81
CA MET A 732 0.07 -17.83 -0.41
C MET A 732 1.43 -18.13 -1.08
N GLN A 733 2.54 -17.61 -0.53
CA GLN A 733 3.88 -17.78 -1.10
C GLN A 733 4.31 -19.26 -1.24
N PHE A 734 3.68 -20.19 -0.51
CA PHE A 734 3.95 -21.62 -0.64
C PHE A 734 3.76 -22.15 -2.06
N LEU A 735 2.90 -21.51 -2.88
CA LEU A 735 2.65 -21.91 -4.26
C LEU A 735 3.89 -21.80 -5.16
N ALA A 736 4.84 -20.92 -4.81
CA ALA A 736 6.06 -20.71 -5.58
C ALA A 736 7.04 -21.90 -5.50
N THR A 737 7.00 -22.67 -4.42
CA THR A 737 8.01 -23.71 -4.12
C THR A 737 7.42 -25.04 -3.65
N GLY A 738 6.09 -25.17 -3.56
CA GLY A 738 5.46 -26.35 -2.99
C GLY A 738 5.74 -26.53 -1.50
N SER A 739 5.80 -25.42 -0.74
CA SER A 739 6.23 -25.47 0.67
C SER A 739 5.16 -26.02 1.63
N TRP A 740 5.60 -26.74 2.66
CA TRP A 740 4.71 -27.34 3.66
C TRP A 740 4.04 -26.35 4.61
N ASN A 741 4.41 -25.06 4.60
CA ASN A 741 3.72 -24.06 5.42
C ASN A 741 2.22 -23.96 5.06
N LYS A 742 1.81 -24.30 3.82
CA LYS A 742 0.40 -24.52 3.46
C LYS A 742 -0.29 -25.45 4.45
N ARG A 743 0.33 -26.60 4.74
CA ARG A 743 -0.19 -27.65 5.62
C ARG A 743 -0.35 -27.11 7.05
N LEU A 744 0.58 -26.27 7.48
CA LEU A 744 0.56 -25.67 8.82
C LEU A 744 -0.46 -24.53 8.99
N HIS A 745 -0.90 -23.84 7.93
CA HIS A 745 -1.82 -22.69 8.07
C HIS A 745 -3.08 -22.97 8.91
N PRO A 746 -3.89 -24.03 8.65
CA PRO A 746 -5.02 -24.35 9.52
C PRO A 746 -4.60 -24.83 10.91
N GLY A 747 -3.44 -25.48 11.03
CA GLY A 747 -2.84 -25.83 12.32
C GLY A 747 -2.55 -24.58 13.15
N PHE A 748 -1.91 -23.55 12.57
CA PHE A 748 -1.65 -22.27 13.23
C PHE A 748 -2.94 -21.58 13.64
N ALA A 749 -3.95 -21.59 12.77
CA ALA A 749 -5.28 -21.06 13.12
C ALA A 749 -5.90 -21.78 14.33
N ALA A 750 -5.86 -23.11 14.36
CA ALA A 750 -6.40 -23.90 15.46
C ALA A 750 -5.59 -23.73 16.76
N HIS A 751 -4.26 -23.70 16.65
CA HIS A 751 -3.33 -23.41 17.76
C HIS A 751 -3.59 -22.04 18.38
N ASP A 752 -3.62 -21.01 17.54
CA ASP A 752 -3.80 -19.64 17.99
C ASP A 752 -5.20 -19.41 18.54
N ALA A 753 -6.23 -20.11 18.02
CA ALA A 753 -7.57 -20.08 18.60
C ALA A 753 -7.59 -20.56 20.06
N VAL A 754 -6.90 -21.66 20.39
CA VAL A 754 -6.78 -22.13 21.79
C VAL A 754 -6.17 -21.04 22.68
N ILE A 755 -5.13 -20.35 22.19
CA ILE A 755 -4.48 -19.24 22.91
C ILE A 755 -5.45 -18.06 23.06
N CYS A 756 -6.12 -17.64 21.99
CA CYS A 756 -7.07 -16.52 21.99
C CYS A 756 -8.21 -16.77 22.97
N VAL A 757 -8.81 -17.97 22.98
CA VAL A 757 -9.88 -18.29 23.94
C VAL A 757 -9.35 -18.30 25.36
N THR A 758 -8.18 -18.91 25.61
CA THR A 758 -7.58 -18.96 26.95
C THR A 758 -7.32 -17.55 27.51
N LEU A 759 -6.83 -16.64 26.68
CA LEU A 759 -6.61 -15.22 27.06
C LEU A 759 -7.93 -14.49 27.31
N ALA A 760 -8.94 -14.71 26.48
CA ALA A 760 -10.27 -14.11 26.66
C ALA A 760 -10.94 -14.59 27.95
N GLU A 761 -10.85 -15.88 28.29
CA GLU A 761 -11.33 -16.44 29.57
C GLU A 761 -10.64 -15.80 30.78
N ALA A 762 -9.35 -15.43 30.64
CA ALA A 762 -8.60 -14.71 31.67
C ALA A 762 -8.97 -13.21 31.74
N GLY A 763 -9.86 -12.71 30.88
CA GLY A 763 -10.30 -11.32 30.85
C GLY A 763 -9.36 -10.37 30.10
N VAL A 764 -8.47 -10.88 29.25
CA VAL A 764 -7.65 -10.03 28.38
C VAL A 764 -8.57 -9.27 27.43
N GLN A 765 -8.51 -7.94 27.50
CA GLN A 765 -9.30 -7.06 26.64
C GLN A 765 -8.75 -7.08 25.21
N ALA A 766 -9.67 -7.05 24.24
CA ALA A 766 -9.35 -7.07 22.83
C ALA A 766 -10.29 -6.14 22.05
N ALA A 767 -9.91 -5.83 20.80
CA ALA A 767 -10.68 -4.94 19.95
C ALA A 767 -12.07 -5.52 19.62
N GLU A 768 -13.11 -4.70 19.78
CA GLU A 768 -14.44 -4.98 19.24
C GLU A 768 -14.43 -4.90 17.70
N GLN A 769 -15.46 -5.43 17.05
CA GLN A 769 -15.63 -5.35 15.58
C GLN A 769 -14.44 -5.94 14.80
N ALA A 770 -13.88 -7.06 15.28
CA ALA A 770 -12.71 -7.72 14.71
C ALA A 770 -12.84 -8.09 13.22
N ILE A 771 -14.07 -8.24 12.71
CA ILE A 771 -14.36 -8.63 11.33
C ILE A 771 -14.70 -7.41 10.46
N GLU A 772 -15.69 -6.62 10.88
CA GLU A 772 -16.28 -5.52 10.12
C GLU A 772 -15.68 -4.14 10.38
N GLY A 773 -14.89 -3.99 11.45
CA GLY A 773 -14.38 -2.71 11.90
C GLY A 773 -13.42 -2.05 10.91
N GLU A 774 -13.06 -0.79 11.19
CA GLU A 774 -12.18 0.02 10.34
C GLU A 774 -10.81 -0.64 10.08
N PHE A 775 -10.28 -1.39 11.06
CA PHE A 775 -9.08 -2.21 10.91
C PHE A 775 -9.38 -3.71 11.04
N GLY A 776 -10.65 -4.08 10.91
CA GLY A 776 -11.12 -5.46 11.00
C GLY A 776 -10.65 -6.31 9.81
N LEU A 777 -10.80 -7.62 9.95
CA LEU A 777 -10.36 -8.62 8.99
C LEU A 777 -10.77 -8.28 7.55
N LEU A 778 -12.04 -7.95 7.33
CA LEU A 778 -12.54 -7.70 5.97
C LEU A 778 -11.89 -6.45 5.38
N GLN A 779 -11.62 -5.42 6.18
CA GLN A 779 -11.00 -4.20 5.68
C GLN A 779 -9.51 -4.40 5.36
N ALA A 780 -8.79 -5.18 6.16
CA ALA A 780 -7.36 -5.38 6.00
C ALA A 780 -6.99 -6.46 4.96
N TYR A 781 -7.80 -7.52 4.80
CA TYR A 781 -7.38 -8.73 4.06
C TYR A 781 -8.03 -8.90 2.69
N THR A 782 -8.94 -7.99 2.31
CA THR A 782 -9.56 -7.99 0.98
C THR A 782 -9.86 -6.57 0.51
N PRO A 783 -9.59 -6.20 -0.74
CA PRO A 783 -10.04 -4.93 -1.32
C PRO A 783 -11.52 -4.96 -1.71
N ALA A 784 -12.22 -6.10 -1.57
CA ALA A 784 -13.63 -6.21 -1.88
C ALA A 784 -14.43 -5.13 -1.13
N GLU A 785 -15.39 -4.50 -1.79
CA GLU A 785 -16.22 -3.45 -1.20
C GLU A 785 -17.09 -4.01 -0.05
N LYS A 786 -17.21 -3.25 1.05
CA LYS A 786 -17.97 -3.63 2.25
C LYS A 786 -19.20 -2.75 2.42
N THR A 787 -20.10 -2.81 1.45
CA THR A 787 -21.40 -2.14 1.60
C THR A 787 -22.17 -2.73 2.77
N VAL A 788 -23.12 -1.96 3.30
CA VAL A 788 -24.04 -2.44 4.34
C VAL A 788 -24.72 -3.73 3.91
N GLU A 789 -25.16 -3.85 2.64
CA GLU A 789 -25.80 -5.09 2.16
C GLU A 789 -24.85 -6.29 2.18
N LYS A 790 -23.57 -6.10 1.81
CA LYS A 790 -22.59 -7.19 1.81
C LYS A 790 -22.25 -7.64 3.23
N LEU A 791 -22.13 -6.70 4.18
CA LEU A 791 -21.93 -7.06 5.59
C LEU A 791 -23.17 -7.74 6.17
N GLN A 792 -24.37 -7.28 5.81
CA GLN A 792 -25.64 -7.85 6.25
C GLN A 792 -25.77 -9.34 5.83
N LYS A 793 -25.31 -9.67 4.61
CA LYS A 793 -25.27 -11.06 4.14
C LYS A 793 -24.45 -12.02 5.01
N LEU A 794 -23.48 -11.53 5.78
CA LEU A 794 -22.76 -12.41 6.72
C LEU A 794 -23.67 -12.89 7.85
N ILE A 795 -24.68 -12.13 8.25
CA ILE A 795 -25.54 -12.47 9.39
C ILE A 795 -26.98 -12.82 8.98
N ASP A 796 -27.33 -12.63 7.71
CA ASP A 796 -28.63 -13.02 7.17
C ASP A 796 -28.84 -14.53 7.31
N GLY A 797 -30.01 -14.90 7.86
CA GLY A 797 -30.37 -16.29 8.08
C GLY A 797 -29.48 -17.04 9.07
N LEU A 798 -28.62 -16.37 9.84
CA LEU A 798 -27.68 -17.02 10.76
C LEU A 798 -28.42 -17.94 11.75
N GLY A 799 -27.98 -19.21 11.84
CA GLY A 799 -28.61 -20.26 12.63
C GLY A 799 -29.89 -20.87 12.04
N LYS A 800 -30.36 -20.39 10.88
CA LYS A 800 -31.51 -20.93 10.14
C LYS A 800 -31.09 -21.51 8.79
N GLU A 801 -30.21 -20.81 8.11
CA GLU A 801 -29.57 -21.20 6.87
C GLU A 801 -28.09 -21.45 7.16
N TRP A 802 -27.59 -22.57 6.66
CA TRP A 802 -26.25 -23.05 6.94
C TRP A 802 -25.41 -22.97 5.68
N ALA A 803 -24.61 -21.92 5.54
CA ALA A 803 -23.70 -21.75 4.40
C ALA A 803 -22.73 -22.94 4.31
N SER A 804 -22.27 -23.43 5.46
CA SER A 804 -21.42 -24.60 5.61
C SER A 804 -22.02 -25.92 5.10
N ALA A 805 -23.35 -26.03 4.96
CA ALA A 805 -23.99 -27.23 4.40
C ALA A 805 -23.54 -27.48 2.94
N GLY A 806 -23.14 -26.43 2.23
CA GLY A 806 -22.57 -26.49 0.88
C GLY A 806 -21.11 -26.94 0.81
N THR A 807 -20.47 -27.30 1.92
CA THR A 807 -19.07 -27.79 1.91
C THR A 807 -19.00 -29.15 1.22
N ALA A 808 -18.07 -29.26 0.27
CA ALA A 808 -17.81 -30.44 -0.55
C ALA A 808 -16.77 -31.36 0.10
N ILE A 809 -16.93 -32.68 -0.10
CA ILE A 809 -15.91 -33.67 0.25
C ILE A 809 -15.10 -33.99 -1.00
N LYS A 810 -13.77 -33.88 -0.91
CA LYS A 810 -12.87 -34.17 -2.02
C LYS A 810 -12.78 -35.69 -2.29
N PRO A 811 -13.01 -36.16 -3.53
CA PRO A 811 -12.76 -37.55 -3.92
C PRO A 811 -11.30 -37.83 -4.32
N PHE A 812 -10.49 -36.79 -4.53
CA PHE A 812 -9.06 -36.92 -4.87
C PHE A 812 -8.18 -36.07 -3.94
N PRO A 813 -6.97 -36.53 -3.57
CA PRO A 813 -6.05 -35.83 -2.66
C PRO A 813 -5.27 -34.72 -3.38
N ALA A 814 -5.97 -33.74 -3.95
CA ALA A 814 -5.40 -32.66 -4.74
C ALA A 814 -6.26 -31.39 -4.66
N CYS A 815 -5.70 -30.28 -5.15
CA CYS A 815 -6.39 -28.99 -5.20
C CYS A 815 -7.74 -29.16 -5.91
N ARG A 816 -8.81 -28.61 -5.32
CA ARG A 816 -10.18 -28.79 -5.83
C ARG A 816 -10.31 -28.44 -7.33
N MET A 817 -9.53 -27.46 -7.77
CA MET A 817 -9.49 -26.95 -9.15
C MET A 817 -8.93 -27.94 -10.18
N THR A 818 -8.35 -29.07 -9.77
CA THR A 818 -7.87 -30.12 -10.69
C THR A 818 -8.85 -31.29 -10.86
N HIS A 819 -9.89 -31.38 -10.02
CA HIS A 819 -10.71 -32.58 -9.91
C HIS A 819 -11.47 -32.90 -11.19
N SER A 820 -12.01 -31.87 -11.86
CA SER A 820 -12.65 -32.05 -13.17
C SER A 820 -11.68 -32.60 -14.21
N ALA A 821 -10.42 -32.18 -14.18
CA ALA A 821 -9.40 -32.69 -15.10
C ALA A 821 -9.03 -34.15 -14.82
N ILE A 822 -9.01 -34.58 -13.55
CA ILE A 822 -8.78 -35.99 -13.16
C ILE A 822 -9.88 -36.89 -13.74
N VAL A 823 -11.15 -36.52 -13.53
CA VAL A 823 -12.31 -37.28 -14.02
C VAL A 823 -12.34 -37.34 -15.55
N LEU A 824 -12.14 -36.20 -16.20
CA LEU A 824 -12.11 -36.13 -17.66
C LEU A 824 -10.92 -36.89 -18.25
N GLY A 825 -9.76 -36.85 -17.59
CA GLY A 825 -8.56 -37.59 -18.00
C GLY A 825 -8.82 -39.09 -18.08
N ASP A 826 -9.43 -39.65 -17.04
CA ASP A 826 -9.78 -41.08 -16.98
C ASP A 826 -10.88 -41.45 -17.99
N SER A 827 -11.93 -40.64 -18.13
CA SER A 827 -12.98 -40.83 -19.14
C SER A 827 -12.41 -40.85 -20.56
N LEU A 828 -11.59 -39.85 -20.90
CA LEU A 828 -11.00 -39.71 -22.23
C LEU A 828 -9.98 -40.81 -22.51
N ARG A 829 -9.19 -41.24 -21.50
CA ARG A 829 -8.29 -42.40 -21.59
C ARG A 829 -9.06 -43.66 -22.00
N ASN A 830 -10.16 -43.96 -21.32
CA ASN A 830 -10.97 -45.14 -21.60
C ASN A 830 -11.55 -45.12 -23.03
N LYS A 831 -11.88 -43.93 -23.54
CA LYS A 831 -12.33 -43.76 -24.93
C LYS A 831 -11.18 -43.79 -25.93
N ALA A 832 -9.97 -43.39 -25.56
CA ALA A 832 -8.80 -43.32 -26.44
C ALA A 832 -8.33 -44.70 -26.94
N GLY A 833 -8.50 -45.77 -26.15
CA GLY A 833 -8.00 -47.10 -26.52
C GLY A 833 -6.47 -47.12 -26.63
N THR A 834 -5.93 -47.58 -27.77
CA THR A 834 -4.47 -47.68 -28.01
C THR A 834 -3.86 -46.47 -28.73
N ARG A 835 -4.62 -45.39 -28.95
CA ARG A 835 -4.16 -44.20 -29.69
C ARG A 835 -3.12 -43.42 -28.89
N THR A 836 -2.09 -42.94 -29.57
CA THR A 836 -1.01 -42.14 -28.95
C THR A 836 -1.38 -40.66 -28.96
N VAL A 837 -1.27 -40.02 -27.79
CA VAL A 837 -1.59 -38.60 -27.60
C VAL A 837 -0.53 -37.73 -28.26
N ARG A 838 -0.93 -36.89 -29.20
CA ARG A 838 -0.08 -35.85 -29.77
C ARG A 838 -0.06 -34.60 -28.90
N LYS A 839 -1.23 -34.13 -28.46
CA LYS A 839 -1.40 -32.92 -27.65
C LYS A 839 -2.70 -32.97 -26.85
N MET A 840 -2.70 -32.38 -25.66
CA MET A 840 -3.92 -32.07 -24.90
C MET A 840 -4.08 -30.57 -24.71
N LYS A 841 -5.31 -30.07 -24.82
CA LYS A 841 -5.68 -28.70 -24.44
C LYS A 841 -6.68 -28.75 -23.29
N VAL A 842 -6.37 -28.07 -22.20
CA VAL A 842 -7.24 -27.95 -21.02
C VAL A 842 -7.71 -26.51 -20.91
N SER A 843 -9.02 -26.28 -21.00
CA SER A 843 -9.64 -24.97 -20.76
C SER A 843 -10.19 -24.93 -19.33
N LEU A 844 -9.79 -23.94 -18.56
CA LEU A 844 -10.19 -23.69 -17.16
C LEU A 844 -10.66 -22.24 -17.01
N SER A 845 -11.33 -21.90 -15.90
CA SER A 845 -11.52 -20.49 -15.54
C SER A 845 -10.17 -19.78 -15.32
N PRO A 846 -10.05 -18.47 -15.61
CA PRO A 846 -8.79 -17.72 -15.40
C PRO A 846 -8.25 -17.83 -13.97
N HIS A 847 -9.15 -17.93 -12.98
CA HIS A 847 -8.76 -18.12 -11.59
C HIS A 847 -8.13 -19.50 -11.33
N CYS A 848 -8.70 -20.58 -11.87
CA CYS A 848 -8.10 -21.91 -11.78
C CYS A 848 -6.72 -21.96 -12.46
N VAL A 849 -6.54 -21.25 -13.58
CA VAL A 849 -5.22 -21.13 -14.23
C VAL A 849 -4.19 -20.54 -13.28
N LEU A 850 -4.52 -19.50 -12.51
CA LEU A 850 -3.60 -18.87 -11.56
C LEU A 850 -3.12 -19.82 -10.46
N ILE A 851 -3.92 -20.81 -10.05
CA ILE A 851 -3.56 -21.69 -8.94
C ILE A 851 -2.93 -23.00 -9.41
N VAL A 852 -3.51 -23.64 -10.43
CA VAL A 852 -3.14 -25.00 -10.86
C VAL A 852 -2.65 -25.12 -12.30
N GLY A 853 -2.86 -24.09 -13.12
CA GLY A 853 -2.68 -24.14 -14.57
C GLY A 853 -1.64 -23.18 -15.14
N GLN A 854 -0.84 -22.50 -14.32
CA GLN A 854 0.19 -21.58 -14.80
C GLN A 854 1.24 -22.34 -15.61
N ASN A 855 1.68 -21.75 -16.73
CA ASN A 855 2.73 -22.29 -17.57
C ASN A 855 4.12 -22.01 -16.98
N VAL A 856 4.42 -22.65 -15.85
CA VAL A 856 5.67 -22.52 -15.10
C VAL A 856 6.21 -23.91 -14.75
N GLU A 857 7.54 -24.03 -14.62
CA GLU A 857 8.24 -25.32 -14.51
C GLU A 857 7.68 -26.22 -13.39
N ASN A 858 7.45 -25.67 -12.19
CA ASN A 858 6.96 -26.44 -11.03
C ASN A 858 5.50 -26.90 -11.15
N LYS A 859 4.74 -26.36 -12.12
CA LYS A 859 3.39 -26.83 -12.44
C LYS A 859 3.44 -27.88 -13.55
N ILE A 860 4.21 -27.65 -14.60
CA ILE A 860 4.29 -28.60 -15.71
C ILE A 860 4.96 -29.90 -15.24
N ARG A 861 6.05 -29.78 -14.49
CA ARG A 861 6.90 -30.89 -14.04
C ARG A 861 7.08 -30.84 -12.53
N ALA A 862 6.04 -31.24 -11.81
CA ALA A 862 6.03 -31.27 -10.35
C ALA A 862 7.14 -32.18 -9.81
N LYS A 863 7.89 -31.71 -8.80
CA LYS A 863 9.05 -32.40 -8.20
C LYS A 863 8.83 -32.82 -6.76
N ASN A 864 7.73 -32.36 -6.16
CA ASN A 864 7.30 -32.77 -4.84
C ASN A 864 5.77 -32.86 -4.77
N VAL A 865 5.28 -33.51 -3.71
CA VAL A 865 3.85 -33.79 -3.52
C VAL A 865 3.00 -32.52 -3.57
N VAL A 866 3.44 -31.41 -2.95
CA VAL A 866 2.66 -30.17 -2.93
C VAL A 866 2.59 -29.55 -4.33
N GLU A 867 3.67 -29.58 -5.11
CA GLU A 867 3.62 -29.16 -6.52
C GLU A 867 2.62 -30.01 -7.32
N GLY A 868 2.61 -31.33 -7.10
CA GLY A 868 1.67 -32.26 -7.75
C GLY A 868 0.22 -32.01 -7.33
N GLN A 869 -0.04 -31.75 -6.05
CA GLN A 869 -1.37 -31.39 -5.53
C GLN A 869 -1.94 -30.14 -6.22
N PHE A 870 -1.08 -29.20 -6.59
CA PHE A 870 -1.46 -27.93 -7.21
C PHE A 870 -1.06 -27.85 -8.69
N SER A 871 -1.05 -28.98 -9.41
CA SER A 871 -0.74 -29.02 -10.84
C SER A 871 -1.82 -29.77 -11.61
N VAL A 872 -2.54 -29.07 -12.50
CA VAL A 872 -3.48 -29.74 -13.42
C VAL A 872 -2.75 -30.63 -14.43
N TYR A 873 -1.50 -30.30 -14.78
CA TYR A 873 -0.67 -31.07 -15.68
C TYR A 873 -0.38 -32.45 -15.11
N PHE A 874 0.14 -32.49 -13.88
CA PHE A 874 0.47 -33.71 -13.16
C PHE A 874 -0.79 -34.56 -12.95
N GLN A 875 -1.85 -33.97 -12.40
CA GLN A 875 -3.08 -34.68 -12.07
C GLN A 875 -3.75 -35.28 -13.32
N LEU A 876 -3.78 -34.54 -14.43
CA LEU A 876 -4.30 -35.04 -15.71
C LEU A 876 -3.42 -36.15 -16.29
N ALA A 877 -2.10 -36.00 -16.27
CA ALA A 877 -1.18 -36.99 -16.81
C ALA A 877 -1.23 -38.31 -16.02
N VAL A 878 -1.28 -38.26 -14.69
CA VAL A 878 -1.43 -39.45 -13.84
C VAL A 878 -2.78 -40.11 -14.10
N ALA A 879 -3.88 -39.36 -14.14
CA ALA A 879 -5.20 -39.91 -14.45
C ALA A 879 -5.25 -40.55 -15.85
N TRP A 880 -4.55 -39.97 -16.82
CA TRP A 880 -4.45 -40.53 -18.18
C TRP A 880 -3.65 -41.83 -18.24
N LEU A 881 -2.55 -41.94 -17.48
CA LEU A 881 -1.70 -43.14 -17.52
C LEU A 881 -2.29 -44.28 -16.69
N HIS A 882 -2.79 -43.96 -15.50
CA HIS A 882 -3.08 -44.94 -14.45
C HIS A 882 -4.54 -44.99 -14.02
N GLY A 883 -5.38 -44.07 -14.50
CA GLY A 883 -6.76 -43.91 -14.07
C GLY A 883 -6.90 -43.03 -12.83
N SER A 884 -8.15 -42.69 -12.47
CA SER A 884 -8.45 -41.73 -11.39
C SER A 884 -8.49 -42.35 -9.99
N GLY A 885 -8.60 -43.68 -9.88
CA GLY A 885 -8.86 -44.42 -8.63
C GLY A 885 -7.67 -44.68 -7.71
N LEU A 886 -6.56 -43.92 -7.83
CA LEU A 886 -5.33 -44.19 -7.07
C LEU A 886 -5.35 -43.67 -5.63
N GLY A 887 -6.22 -42.71 -5.31
CA GLY A 887 -6.16 -42.02 -4.02
C GLY A 887 -4.78 -41.42 -3.79
N TRP A 888 -4.18 -41.65 -2.62
CA TRP A 888 -2.84 -41.13 -2.29
C TRP A 888 -1.72 -41.74 -3.13
N ALA A 889 -1.90 -42.95 -3.67
CA ALA A 889 -0.89 -43.62 -4.48
C ALA A 889 -0.60 -42.88 -5.80
N ALA A 890 -1.42 -41.89 -6.19
CA ALA A 890 -1.13 -40.99 -7.30
C ALA A 890 0.27 -40.34 -7.19
N TYR A 891 0.75 -40.10 -5.96
CA TYR A 891 2.04 -39.47 -5.72
C TYR A 891 3.24 -40.43 -5.77
N ASP A 892 3.01 -41.74 -5.84
CA ASP A 892 4.08 -42.72 -6.09
C ASP A 892 4.63 -42.59 -7.53
N HIS A 893 3.86 -41.96 -8.42
CA HIS A 893 4.18 -41.71 -9.82
C HIS A 893 4.92 -40.39 -10.07
N LEU A 894 5.24 -39.62 -9.02
CA LEU A 894 5.73 -38.25 -9.15
C LEU A 894 7.03 -38.12 -9.97
N LEU A 895 7.85 -39.16 -9.97
CA LEU A 895 9.11 -39.23 -10.70
C LEU A 895 9.12 -40.34 -11.76
N GLU A 896 7.94 -40.78 -12.21
CA GLU A 896 7.82 -41.83 -13.23
C GLU A 896 8.38 -41.38 -14.59
N GLU A 897 9.10 -42.30 -15.24
CA GLU A 897 9.64 -42.09 -16.58
C GLU A 897 8.51 -41.97 -17.62
N GLY A 898 8.57 -40.96 -18.48
CA GLY A 898 7.52 -40.69 -19.48
C GLY A 898 6.37 -39.79 -18.99
N LEU A 899 6.19 -39.57 -17.68
CA LEU A 899 5.19 -38.62 -17.17
C LEU A 899 5.45 -37.20 -17.68
N ASN A 900 6.71 -36.75 -17.61
CA ASN A 900 7.12 -35.44 -18.09
C ASN A 900 6.87 -35.25 -19.59
N GLU A 901 7.00 -36.32 -20.39
CA GLU A 901 6.72 -36.24 -21.83
C GLU A 901 5.23 -36.01 -22.10
N LEU A 902 4.35 -36.57 -21.26
CA LEU A 902 2.92 -36.35 -21.37
C LEU A 902 2.53 -34.95 -20.87
N THR A 903 3.09 -34.49 -19.75
CA THR A 903 2.81 -33.15 -19.23
C THR A 903 3.27 -32.05 -20.18
N ASP A 904 4.40 -32.25 -20.89
CA ASP A 904 4.89 -31.33 -21.91
C ASP A 904 3.94 -31.21 -23.12
N ARG A 905 3.08 -32.20 -23.35
CA ARG A 905 2.04 -32.19 -24.40
C ARG A 905 0.74 -31.51 -23.95
N ILE A 906 0.62 -31.11 -22.69
CA ILE A 906 -0.57 -30.46 -22.14
C ILE A 906 -0.41 -28.93 -22.27
N THR A 907 -1.41 -28.27 -22.85
CA THR A 907 -1.52 -26.80 -22.85
C THR A 907 -2.76 -26.39 -22.07
N VAL A 908 -2.58 -25.55 -21.05
CA VAL A 908 -3.69 -25.00 -20.27
C VAL A 908 -4.01 -23.59 -20.77
N VAL A 909 -5.30 -23.28 -20.92
CA VAL A 909 -5.79 -21.95 -21.32
C VAL A 909 -6.87 -21.47 -20.35
N GLY A 910 -6.89 -20.17 -20.10
CA GLY A 910 -8.00 -19.50 -19.40
C GLY A 910 -9.13 -19.24 -20.38
N ASP A 911 -10.35 -19.66 -20.02
CA ASP A 911 -11.57 -19.43 -20.77
C ASP A 911 -12.54 -18.63 -19.90
N GLU A 912 -12.83 -17.39 -20.33
CA GLU A 912 -13.71 -16.46 -19.63
C GLU A 912 -15.16 -16.95 -19.53
N LYS A 913 -15.55 -17.97 -20.30
CA LYS A 913 -16.83 -18.68 -20.18
C LYS A 913 -16.99 -19.32 -18.80
N TYR A 914 -15.91 -19.87 -18.24
CA TYR A 914 -15.94 -20.62 -17.00
C TYR A 914 -15.73 -19.71 -15.80
N LYS A 915 -16.55 -19.89 -14.76
CA LYS A 915 -16.56 -19.02 -13.56
C LYS A 915 -16.13 -19.73 -12.28
N GLY A 916 -16.05 -21.06 -12.29
CA GLY A 916 -15.66 -21.88 -11.15
C GLY A 916 -14.77 -23.05 -11.57
N LEU A 917 -15.26 -24.27 -11.32
CA LEU A 917 -14.53 -25.54 -11.45
C LEU A 917 -14.79 -26.26 -12.78
N GLU A 918 -15.47 -25.60 -13.72
CA GLU A 918 -15.74 -26.16 -15.04
C GLU A 918 -14.41 -26.40 -15.77
N THR A 919 -14.35 -27.50 -16.51
CA THR A 919 -13.16 -27.88 -17.27
C THR A 919 -13.56 -28.50 -18.59
N LYS A 920 -12.84 -28.15 -19.65
CA LYS A 920 -12.94 -28.83 -20.94
C LYS A 920 -11.56 -29.34 -21.35
N ILE A 921 -11.51 -30.59 -21.80
CA ILE A 921 -10.30 -31.21 -22.31
C ILE A 921 -10.53 -31.64 -23.76
N THR A 922 -9.61 -31.22 -24.62
CA THR A 922 -9.50 -31.69 -26.01
C THR A 922 -8.19 -32.46 -26.15
N VAL A 923 -8.25 -33.70 -26.65
CA VAL A 923 -7.11 -34.57 -26.90
C VAL A 923 -6.98 -34.82 -28.39
N CYS A 924 -5.84 -34.45 -28.97
CA CYS A 924 -5.50 -34.74 -30.36
C CYS A 924 -4.52 -35.92 -30.41
N PHE A 925 -4.75 -36.87 -31.30
CA PHE A 925 -3.93 -38.08 -31.47
C PHE A 925 -3.01 -37.98 -32.69
N ASP A 926 -1.99 -38.86 -32.77
CA ASP A 926 -1.06 -38.90 -33.90
C ASP A 926 -1.69 -39.35 -35.22
N ASP A 927 -2.81 -40.08 -35.16
CA ASP A 927 -3.62 -40.48 -36.32
C ASP A 927 -4.49 -39.33 -36.88
N GLY A 928 -4.42 -38.14 -36.26
CA GLY A 928 -5.19 -36.96 -36.65
C GLY A 928 -6.60 -36.89 -36.07
N THR A 929 -7.04 -37.91 -35.31
CA THR A 929 -8.36 -37.89 -34.64
C THR A 929 -8.34 -37.01 -33.38
N GLU A 930 -9.53 -36.60 -32.93
CA GLU A 930 -9.72 -35.78 -31.73
C GLU A 930 -10.82 -36.36 -30.84
N LEU A 931 -10.64 -36.29 -29.52
CA LEU A 931 -11.69 -36.48 -28.52
C LEU A 931 -11.82 -35.23 -27.67
N MET A 932 -13.05 -34.90 -27.27
CA MET A 932 -13.33 -33.73 -26.46
C MET A 932 -14.44 -34.03 -25.44
N GLU A 933 -14.21 -33.62 -24.20
CA GLU A 933 -15.21 -33.67 -23.12
C GLU A 933 -15.17 -32.41 -22.26
N GLU A 934 -16.30 -32.09 -21.66
CA GLU A 934 -16.51 -30.94 -20.77
C GLU A 934 -17.25 -31.42 -19.52
N LEU A 935 -16.80 -30.98 -18.35
CA LEU A 935 -17.44 -31.23 -17.07
C LEU A 935 -17.69 -29.90 -16.37
N LEU A 936 -18.94 -29.64 -16.01
CA LEU A 936 -19.36 -28.39 -15.37
C LEU A 936 -19.28 -28.48 -13.84
N GLU A 937 -19.60 -29.65 -13.28
CA GLU A 937 -19.71 -29.85 -11.84
C GLU A 937 -18.90 -31.08 -11.40
N PRO A 938 -17.74 -30.90 -10.74
CA PRO A 938 -16.94 -32.03 -10.31
C PRO A 938 -17.58 -32.81 -9.15
N PRO A 939 -17.30 -34.12 -9.03
CA PRO A 939 -17.80 -34.95 -7.94
C PRO A 939 -17.42 -34.38 -6.58
N GLY A 940 -18.33 -34.43 -5.62
CA GLY A 940 -18.21 -33.89 -4.27
C GLY A 940 -18.89 -32.54 -4.05
N GLU A 941 -19.14 -31.75 -5.10
CA GLU A 941 -19.92 -30.49 -4.97
C GLU A 941 -21.37 -30.78 -4.56
N PRO A 942 -22.12 -29.80 -4.01
CA PRO A 942 -23.52 -30.00 -3.63
C PRO A 942 -24.44 -30.62 -4.71
N PRO A 943 -24.29 -30.32 -6.02
CA PRO A 943 -25.07 -30.98 -7.06
C PRO A 943 -24.71 -32.46 -7.30
N ASN A 944 -23.50 -32.88 -6.91
CA ASN A 944 -23.00 -34.25 -7.06
C ASN A 944 -22.26 -34.71 -5.78
N PRO A 945 -22.97 -34.83 -4.64
CA PRO A 945 -22.33 -35.05 -3.35
C PRO A 945 -21.81 -36.48 -3.22
N ILE A 946 -20.71 -36.66 -2.48
CA ILE A 946 -20.26 -37.99 -2.05
C ILE A 946 -21.29 -38.60 -1.11
N THR A 947 -21.72 -39.84 -1.38
CA THR A 947 -22.64 -40.58 -0.51
C THR A 947 -21.92 -41.06 0.76
N TRP A 948 -22.68 -41.49 1.76
CA TRP A 948 -22.10 -42.05 2.98
C TRP A 948 -21.24 -43.29 2.68
N GLU A 949 -21.69 -44.15 1.77
CA GLU A 949 -21.00 -45.38 1.38
C GLU A 949 -19.65 -45.08 0.73
N THR A 950 -19.62 -44.16 -0.25
CA THR A 950 -18.36 -43.76 -0.90
C THR A 950 -17.43 -43.01 0.05
N LEU A 951 -17.98 -42.20 0.98
CA LEU A 951 -17.16 -41.61 2.04
C LEU A 951 -16.58 -42.68 2.97
N GLN A 952 -17.36 -43.70 3.33
CA GLN A 952 -16.89 -44.77 4.18
C GLN A 952 -15.78 -45.57 3.49
N GLU A 953 -15.89 -45.84 2.19
CA GLU A 953 -14.80 -46.43 1.39
C GLU A 953 -13.54 -45.56 1.39
N LYS A 954 -13.69 -44.24 1.19
CA LYS A 954 -12.59 -43.28 1.31
C LYS A 954 -11.96 -43.35 2.70
N PHE A 955 -12.77 -43.29 3.76
CA PHE A 955 -12.30 -43.36 5.14
C PHE A 955 -11.56 -44.67 5.41
N GLU A 956 -12.10 -45.82 5.00
CA GLU A 956 -11.46 -47.12 5.20
C GLU A 956 -10.11 -47.20 4.46
N SER A 957 -10.03 -46.68 3.23
CA SER A 957 -8.78 -46.62 2.47
C SER A 957 -7.66 -45.83 3.17
N LEU A 958 -8.03 -44.86 4.02
CA LEU A 958 -7.11 -44.01 4.77
C LEU A 958 -6.88 -44.51 6.21
N ALA A 959 -7.93 -44.98 6.88
CA ALA A 959 -7.87 -45.35 8.29
C ALA A 959 -7.35 -46.77 8.50
N VAL A 960 -7.73 -47.75 7.67
CA VAL A 960 -7.30 -49.17 7.84
C VAL A 960 -5.78 -49.34 7.77
N PRO A 961 -5.04 -48.66 6.86
CA PRO A 961 -3.57 -48.74 6.86
C PRO A 961 -2.90 -48.18 8.12
N VAL A 962 -3.63 -47.41 8.94
CA VAL A 962 -3.11 -46.73 10.14
C VAL A 962 -3.58 -47.42 11.43
N TYR A 963 -4.88 -47.69 11.53
CA TYR A 963 -5.51 -48.23 12.74
C TYR A 963 -5.84 -49.73 12.67
N GLY A 964 -5.80 -50.32 11.47
CA GLY A 964 -6.32 -51.67 11.22
C GLY A 964 -7.84 -51.71 11.11
N VAL A 965 -8.36 -52.82 10.57
CA VAL A 965 -9.78 -52.98 10.17
C VAL A 965 -10.74 -52.75 11.33
N GLU A 966 -10.50 -53.40 12.47
CA GLU A 966 -11.44 -53.39 13.60
C GLU A 966 -11.54 -52.00 14.25
N LYS A 967 -10.40 -51.35 14.49
CA LYS A 967 -10.35 -50.01 15.09
C LYS A 967 -10.98 -48.96 14.16
N SER A 968 -10.73 -49.05 12.84
CA SER A 968 -11.39 -48.19 11.84
C SER A 968 -12.90 -48.37 11.82
N ARG A 969 -13.40 -49.61 11.86
CA ARG A 969 -14.85 -49.88 11.94
C ARG A 969 -15.49 -49.25 13.18
N GLN A 970 -14.87 -49.43 14.35
CA GLN A 970 -15.36 -48.83 15.60
C GLN A 970 -15.43 -47.31 15.53
N ILE A 971 -14.42 -46.66 14.93
CA ILE A 971 -14.44 -45.21 14.70
C ILE A 971 -15.64 -44.82 13.83
N ALA A 972 -15.84 -45.48 12.68
CA ALA A 972 -16.95 -45.18 11.77
C ALA A 972 -18.32 -45.38 12.43
N ASP A 973 -18.50 -46.45 13.20
CA ASP A 973 -19.74 -46.75 13.92
C ASP A 973 -20.07 -45.70 15.00
N ILE A 974 -19.05 -45.21 15.72
CA ILE A 974 -19.21 -44.12 16.69
C ILE A 974 -19.61 -42.83 15.98
N ILE A 975 -18.93 -42.47 14.88
CA ILE A 975 -19.30 -41.27 14.11
C ILE A 975 -20.74 -41.35 13.60
N LYS A 976 -21.17 -42.53 13.15
CA LYS A 976 -22.54 -42.79 12.68
C LYS A 976 -23.60 -42.61 13.77
N THR A 977 -23.23 -42.61 15.05
CA THR A 977 -24.14 -42.47 16.19
C THR A 977 -23.82 -41.28 17.08
N THR A 978 -22.98 -40.34 16.63
CA THR A 978 -22.56 -39.15 17.41
C THR A 978 -23.73 -38.16 17.63
N ASP A 979 -24.83 -38.29 16.92
CA ASP A 979 -26.09 -37.56 17.15
C ASP A 979 -26.92 -38.10 18.33
N ASN A 980 -26.44 -39.15 19.01
CA ASN A 980 -27.03 -39.65 20.25
C ASN A 980 -26.33 -39.06 21.48
N SER A 981 -27.05 -39.02 22.61
CA SER A 981 -26.47 -38.68 23.91
C SER A 981 -25.32 -39.63 24.27
N GLY A 982 -24.17 -39.09 24.67
CA GLY A 982 -22.98 -39.86 25.03
C GLY A 982 -21.76 -38.96 25.20
N SER A 983 -20.64 -39.56 25.61
CA SER A 983 -19.34 -38.90 25.73
C SER A 983 -18.44 -39.23 24.55
N ILE A 984 -17.62 -38.27 24.13
CA ILE A 984 -16.67 -38.44 23.04
C ILE A 984 -15.38 -39.16 23.47
N GLU A 985 -15.19 -39.42 24.77
CA GLU A 985 -14.00 -40.07 25.35
C GLU A 985 -13.60 -41.36 24.61
N ARG A 986 -14.58 -42.20 24.26
CA ARG A 986 -14.30 -43.45 23.55
C ARG A 986 -13.75 -43.19 22.16
N LEU A 987 -14.28 -42.20 21.44
CA LEU A 987 -13.74 -41.80 20.16
C LEU A 987 -12.31 -41.28 20.33
N MET A 988 -12.08 -40.36 21.27
CA MET A 988 -10.75 -39.78 21.52
C MET A 988 -9.70 -40.84 21.86
N ALA A 989 -10.05 -41.83 22.69
CA ALA A 989 -9.18 -42.96 22.99
C ALA A 989 -8.86 -43.83 21.75
N LEU A 990 -9.79 -43.95 20.81
CA LEU A 990 -9.54 -44.61 19.53
C LEU A 990 -8.74 -43.74 18.57
N LEU A 991 -8.83 -42.42 18.62
CA LEU A 991 -8.01 -41.54 17.77
C LEU A 991 -6.54 -41.49 18.20
N GLY A 992 -6.27 -41.76 19.48
CA GLY A 992 -4.93 -41.82 20.06
C GLY A 992 -3.99 -42.86 19.46
#